data_AF-A0A9E1H0U0-F1
#
_entry.id   AF-A0A9E1H0U0-F1
#
_cell.length_a   1.000
_cell.length_b   1.000
_cell.length_c   1.000
_cell.angle_alpha   90.00
_cell.angle_beta   90.00
_cell.angle_gamma   90.00
#
_symmetry.space_group_name_H-M   'P 1'
#
loop_
_entity.id
_entity.type
_entity.pdbx_description
1 polymer ?
#
loop_
_entity_poly.entity_id
_entity_poly.type
_entity_poly.pdbx_seq_one_letter_code
_entity_poly.pdbx_strand_id
1 'polypeptide(L)'
;MGKYKKKLAWLLMFALCVGMIAFPDSGKVMPVRAAEETTQTEKQVTFDGGVLKIDGVVIVTSEALAGIDLQEIRRIEFGTSVKKIADGVFENCHNLVDVTWGDVTIIGKNAFAGCENLDIMTLPFSCTTIGEGAFWGCSKVEFVMLQSINKIGKNAFPLETNIVWENVNYLPDIAEGFWRQRTGTMFIFGSSVWESVREENSQETIRWEEENFDAAYFTFNNPLDETKYYVYSRGSDVLRVSTEGTMTLESGIKKDERSFYIPTQIEIPKTSIKQWILKADNLTFNEKYKEYSNLQSVKVFGVVSVGEECFSGCSALETFEADKFTSIGQKAFYGCTSLEKIQIKEGIDSIGKSAFEGCKSLTDVVIETRIITIEKRVFYGCEKLQNVELPICVRKINQEAFGNCSSLKSIVLPENISYVGLGNFTTTDIYWKGDEVTLQTPEEGEAEFFEQVTGTMFIPTGSAFWQKQKERYPNISWQEWTPVIEQVETETYDLMEQWAFQDDPYTVSAEPWLDEEGTPCVKIHFSKKYQRIAFRLPDKIRAQDYASVSIKAKVGGQLMFELSVDDIRMDESQGAVGGLTADCAYPFYYDGEEGETKFGTEEVELKNASNDMTSYMLLGTCRDPEDVEVYGRKYEFYIYSITFNPISSGTKKYVFEKKTEAEETPSPSIQPTETPSPSIQPTETPVSTISPTGLPSQTPSAAPENIAPSFSHKPEKSPAGRPMISFKKKGHGNRRYIQVSIKSTAGRYFDLYMKKKGKKYVRIRLKKMSLKKGKRVVKLKYTKKGYTVCFKVRTYDMIKGRKRYGAYSKEKRIKL
;
A
#
# COMPACT_ATOMS: atom_id res chain seq x y z
N MET A 1 -45.08 4.30 -3.46
CA MET A 1 -43.88 4.91 -4.07
C MET A 1 -43.09 3.99 -5.01
N GLY A 2 -42.71 2.75 -4.63
CA GLY A 2 -41.70 1.94 -5.35
C GLY A 2 -41.78 1.82 -6.88
N LYS A 3 -42.98 1.78 -7.49
CA LYS A 3 -43.15 1.73 -8.96
C LYS A 3 -42.63 2.99 -9.69
N TYR A 4 -42.53 4.15 -9.01
CA TYR A 4 -42.01 5.38 -9.60
C TYR A 4 -40.48 5.44 -9.57
N LYS A 5 -39.80 4.98 -8.50
CA LYS A 5 -38.33 4.97 -8.42
C LYS A 5 -37.70 4.18 -9.60
N LYS A 6 -38.24 3.01 -9.96
CA LYS A 6 -37.75 2.24 -11.13
C LYS A 6 -37.98 2.95 -12.47
N LYS A 7 -39.09 3.69 -12.64
CA LYS A 7 -39.31 4.49 -13.86
C LYS A 7 -38.36 5.69 -13.94
N LEU A 8 -38.10 6.38 -12.83
CA LEU A 8 -37.17 7.52 -12.77
C LEU A 8 -35.73 7.07 -13.07
N ALA A 9 -35.29 5.94 -12.51
CA ALA A 9 -33.97 5.36 -12.82
C ALA A 9 -33.83 5.02 -14.32
N TRP A 10 -34.86 4.43 -14.94
CA TRP A 10 -34.88 4.21 -16.39
C TRP A 10 -34.90 5.50 -17.20
N LEU A 11 -35.57 6.55 -16.72
CA LEU A 11 -35.57 7.86 -17.38
C LEU A 11 -34.18 8.52 -17.36
N LEU A 12 -33.47 8.43 -16.23
CA LEU A 12 -32.10 8.93 -16.07
C LEU A 12 -31.10 8.14 -16.89
N MET A 13 -31.18 6.80 -16.88
CA MET A 13 -30.37 5.93 -17.76
C MET A 13 -30.61 6.26 -19.24
N PHE A 14 -31.87 6.47 -19.65
CA PHE A 14 -32.20 6.88 -21.01
C PHE A 14 -31.61 8.26 -21.34
N ALA A 15 -31.79 9.26 -20.47
CA ALA A 15 -31.25 10.61 -20.69
C ALA A 15 -29.72 10.64 -20.80
N LEU A 16 -29.00 9.80 -20.04
CA LEU A 16 -27.56 9.57 -20.20
C LEU A 16 -27.24 8.91 -21.55
N CYS A 17 -27.94 7.83 -21.92
CA CYS A 17 -27.71 7.12 -23.19
C CYS A 17 -28.03 7.94 -24.45
N VAL A 18 -28.89 8.96 -24.38
CA VAL A 18 -29.19 9.89 -25.49
C VAL A 18 -28.43 11.23 -25.35
N GLY A 19 -27.48 11.34 -24.41
CA GLY A 19 -26.63 12.54 -24.24
C GLY A 19 -27.38 13.81 -23.81
N MET A 20 -28.57 13.68 -23.23
CA MET A 20 -29.36 14.81 -22.72
C MET A 20 -28.92 15.28 -21.34
N ILE A 21 -28.06 14.51 -20.66
CA ILE A 21 -27.40 14.87 -19.40
C ILE A 21 -25.92 14.53 -19.57
N ALA A 22 -25.05 15.53 -19.38
CA ALA A 22 -23.62 15.32 -19.19
C ALA A 22 -23.30 15.20 -17.69
N PHE A 23 -22.19 14.56 -17.36
CA PHE A 23 -21.56 14.80 -16.06
C PHE A 23 -21.01 16.24 -16.05
N PRO A 24 -21.05 16.96 -14.90
CA PRO A 24 -20.29 18.21 -14.78
C PRO A 24 -18.79 17.92 -14.89
N ASP A 25 -18.06 18.73 -15.63
CA ASP A 25 -16.61 18.58 -15.81
C ASP A 25 -15.87 18.63 -14.47
N SER A 26 -15.19 17.54 -14.13
CA SER A 26 -14.34 17.45 -12.94
C SER A 26 -13.09 18.31 -13.13
N GLY A 27 -12.94 19.38 -12.32
CA GLY A 27 -11.71 20.18 -12.30
C GLY A 27 -11.85 21.71 -12.44
N LYS A 28 -12.90 22.34 -11.89
CA LYS A 28 -12.90 23.81 -11.68
C LYS A 28 -11.91 24.21 -10.57
N VAL A 29 -10.64 24.36 -10.93
CA VAL A 29 -9.66 25.09 -10.12
C VAL A 29 -9.84 26.58 -10.38
N MET A 30 -10.30 27.34 -9.38
CA MET A 30 -10.46 28.80 -9.50
C MET A 30 -9.53 29.52 -8.49
N PRO A 31 -8.69 30.47 -8.93
CA PRO A 31 -7.86 31.25 -8.03
C PRO A 31 -8.70 32.32 -7.32
N VAL A 32 -8.82 32.22 -6.01
CA VAL A 32 -9.49 33.21 -5.15
C VAL A 32 -8.44 34.03 -4.42
N ARG A 33 -8.65 35.35 -4.30
CA ARG A 33 -7.78 36.23 -3.52
C ARG A 33 -8.31 36.34 -2.09
N ALA A 34 -7.46 36.04 -1.11
CA ALA A 34 -7.69 36.45 0.27
C ALA A 34 -7.74 37.98 0.39
N ALA A 35 -8.57 38.48 1.31
CA ALA A 35 -8.44 39.84 1.81
C ALA A 35 -7.32 39.89 2.86
N GLU A 36 -6.37 40.83 2.70
CA GLU A 36 -5.40 41.28 3.71
C GLU A 36 -4.63 40.15 4.44
N GLU A 37 -3.60 39.53 3.87
CA GLU A 37 -2.25 40.10 3.72
C GLU A 37 -1.39 39.37 2.65
N THR A 38 -0.16 39.86 2.41
CA THR A 38 0.66 39.46 1.24
C THR A 38 1.52 38.21 1.44
N THR A 39 1.22 37.12 0.71
CA THR A 39 2.22 36.21 0.11
C THR A 39 1.56 35.30 -0.93
N GLN A 40 2.34 34.70 -1.85
CA GLN A 40 1.79 33.82 -2.90
C GLN A 40 1.72 32.36 -2.44
N THR A 41 0.51 31.81 -2.32
CA THR A 41 0.26 30.35 -2.22
C THR A 41 -1.03 29.97 -2.96
N GLU A 42 -0.91 29.41 -4.16
CA GLU A 42 -2.05 28.92 -4.93
C GLU A 42 -2.56 27.55 -4.42
N LYS A 43 -3.40 27.59 -3.39
CA LYS A 43 -4.49 26.65 -3.07
C LYS A 43 -5.13 27.07 -1.75
N GLN A 44 -6.40 27.44 -1.78
CA GLN A 44 -7.16 27.82 -0.58
C GLN A 44 -8.57 27.21 -0.56
N VAL A 45 -9.22 27.10 -1.72
CA VAL A 45 -10.51 26.44 -1.90
C VAL A 45 -10.43 25.53 -3.12
N THR A 46 -10.98 24.31 -3.04
CA THR A 46 -11.16 23.41 -4.19
C THR A 46 -12.52 22.73 -4.13
N PHE A 47 -13.21 22.66 -5.27
CA PHE A 47 -14.51 22.02 -5.40
C PHE A 47 -14.48 20.96 -6.49
N ASP A 48 -14.77 19.70 -6.14
CA ASP A 48 -14.83 18.57 -7.06
C ASP A 48 -15.82 17.51 -6.57
N GLY A 49 -16.58 16.89 -7.48
CA GLY A 49 -17.55 15.83 -7.16
C GLY A 49 -18.66 16.20 -6.15
N GLY A 50 -18.89 17.49 -5.87
CA GLY A 50 -19.78 17.96 -4.79
C GLY A 50 -19.11 18.06 -3.41
N VAL A 51 -17.79 17.88 -3.34
CA VAL A 51 -16.98 18.04 -2.12
C VAL A 51 -16.24 19.37 -2.17
N LEU A 52 -16.46 20.22 -1.16
CA LEU A 52 -15.82 21.52 -1.00
C LEU A 52 -14.73 21.45 0.06
N LYS A 53 -13.46 21.49 -0.35
CA LYS A 53 -12.30 21.50 0.57
C LYS A 53 -11.78 22.93 0.73
N ILE A 54 -11.53 23.35 1.96
CA ILE A 54 -11.08 24.72 2.33
C ILE A 54 -9.93 24.60 3.33
N ASP A 55 -8.74 25.08 2.97
CA ASP A 55 -7.56 25.09 3.84
C ASP A 55 -6.63 26.27 3.50
N GLY A 56 -5.58 26.52 4.29
CA GLY A 56 -4.75 27.72 4.16
C GLY A 56 -5.48 29.04 4.47
N VAL A 57 -6.67 29.00 5.10
CA VAL A 57 -7.54 30.17 5.35
C VAL A 57 -8.02 30.17 6.80
N VAL A 58 -7.82 31.27 7.52
CA VAL A 58 -8.20 31.37 8.95
C VAL A 58 -9.70 31.62 9.16
N ILE A 59 -10.32 32.41 8.28
CA ILE A 59 -11.74 32.79 8.33
C ILE A 59 -12.39 32.50 6.98
N VAL A 60 -13.39 31.62 6.95
CA VAL A 60 -14.20 31.37 5.74
C VAL A 60 -15.28 32.43 5.65
N THR A 61 -15.39 33.10 4.51
CA THR A 61 -16.40 34.13 4.21
C THR A 61 -17.11 33.83 2.89
N SER A 62 -18.22 34.51 2.60
CA SER A 62 -18.98 34.29 1.37
C SER A 62 -18.18 34.68 0.11
N GLU A 63 -17.25 35.64 0.21
CA GLU A 63 -16.33 36.00 -0.87
C GLU A 63 -15.38 34.86 -1.23
N ALA A 64 -14.98 34.04 -0.25
CA ALA A 64 -14.13 32.87 -0.48
C ALA A 64 -14.83 31.77 -1.30
N LEU A 65 -16.16 31.82 -1.41
CA LEU A 65 -17.00 30.86 -2.14
C LEU A 65 -17.54 31.43 -3.47
N ALA A 66 -17.09 32.62 -3.89
CA ALA A 66 -17.62 33.31 -5.06
C ALA A 66 -17.53 32.45 -6.35
N GLY A 67 -18.69 32.15 -6.94
CA GLY A 67 -18.79 31.34 -8.16
C GLY A 67 -18.95 29.83 -7.94
N ILE A 68 -19.08 29.37 -6.70
CA ILE A 68 -19.51 28.01 -6.33
C ILE A 68 -21.04 28.04 -6.13
N ASP A 69 -21.78 27.08 -6.71
CA ASP A 69 -23.20 26.91 -6.40
C ASP A 69 -23.34 26.13 -5.09
N LEU A 70 -23.93 26.78 -4.08
CA LEU A 70 -24.21 26.19 -2.78
C LEU A 70 -25.11 24.94 -2.85
N GLN A 71 -25.89 24.78 -3.93
CA GLN A 71 -26.72 23.60 -4.18
C GLN A 71 -25.95 22.42 -4.76
N GLU A 72 -24.74 22.61 -5.32
CA GLU A 72 -23.88 21.50 -5.75
C GLU A 72 -23.09 20.90 -4.57
N ILE A 73 -22.93 21.63 -3.47
CA ILE A 73 -22.22 21.18 -2.27
C ILE A 73 -22.99 20.05 -1.58
N ARG A 74 -22.29 18.94 -1.33
CA ARG A 74 -22.78 17.76 -0.59
C ARG A 74 -21.97 17.47 0.67
N ARG A 75 -20.68 17.78 0.64
CA ARG A 75 -19.78 17.67 1.80
C ARG A 75 -18.82 18.86 1.84
N ILE A 76 -18.50 19.33 3.04
CA ILE A 76 -17.45 20.33 3.28
C ILE A 76 -16.31 19.68 4.07
N GLU A 77 -15.07 20.04 3.75
CA GLU A 77 -13.87 19.66 4.49
C GLU A 77 -13.04 20.90 4.83
N PHE A 78 -13.02 21.29 6.10
CA PHE A 78 -12.15 22.34 6.61
C PHE A 78 -10.81 21.77 7.08
N GLY A 79 -9.70 22.35 6.61
CA GLY A 79 -8.37 22.03 7.10
C GLY A 79 -8.06 22.65 8.46
N THR A 80 -6.94 22.25 9.07
CA THR A 80 -6.54 22.69 10.42
C THR A 80 -6.17 24.18 10.49
N SER A 81 -6.04 24.88 9.36
CA SER A 81 -5.88 26.33 9.32
C SER A 81 -7.16 27.09 9.72
N VAL A 82 -8.33 26.51 9.44
CA VAL A 82 -9.63 27.18 9.55
C VAL A 82 -10.04 27.30 11.02
N LYS A 83 -10.22 28.53 11.51
CA LYS A 83 -10.63 28.80 12.90
C LYS A 83 -12.03 29.42 12.98
N LYS A 84 -12.47 30.19 11.98
CA LYS A 84 -13.81 30.79 11.98
C LYS A 84 -14.55 30.53 10.67
N ILE A 85 -15.85 30.23 10.79
CA ILE A 85 -16.83 30.34 9.70
C ILE A 85 -17.61 31.63 9.95
N ALA A 86 -17.71 32.51 8.96
CA ALA A 86 -18.45 33.77 9.09
C ALA A 86 -19.97 33.58 9.04
N ASP A 87 -20.70 34.68 9.18
CA ASP A 87 -22.16 34.66 9.23
C ASP A 87 -22.75 34.37 7.83
N GLY A 88 -23.78 33.52 7.75
CA GLY A 88 -24.52 33.18 6.52
C GLY A 88 -23.76 32.43 5.41
N VAL A 89 -22.51 32.00 5.64
CA VAL A 89 -21.59 31.50 4.58
C VAL A 89 -22.12 30.28 3.81
N PHE A 90 -22.80 29.36 4.50
CA PHE A 90 -23.43 28.17 3.92
C PHE A 90 -24.96 28.18 4.16
N GLU A 91 -25.57 29.37 4.21
CA GLU A 91 -27.02 29.48 4.38
C GLU A 91 -27.76 28.88 3.15
N ASN A 92 -28.74 28.01 3.42
CA ASN A 92 -29.54 27.26 2.46
C ASN A 92 -28.75 26.29 1.54
N CYS A 93 -27.62 25.74 1.98
CA CYS A 93 -26.97 24.60 1.30
C CYS A 93 -27.80 23.31 1.47
N HIS A 94 -28.97 23.22 0.85
CA HIS A 94 -29.95 22.15 1.10
C HIS A 94 -29.42 20.73 0.78
N ASN A 95 -28.46 20.60 -0.14
CA ASN A 95 -27.84 19.32 -0.50
C ASN A 95 -26.64 18.93 0.38
N LEU A 96 -26.21 19.79 1.31
CA LEU A 96 -25.14 19.49 2.26
C LEU A 96 -25.60 18.39 3.23
N VAL A 97 -24.81 17.33 3.36
CA VAL A 97 -25.08 16.19 4.24
C VAL A 97 -24.06 16.10 5.37
N ASP A 98 -22.80 16.46 5.11
CA ASP A 98 -21.65 16.14 5.97
C ASP A 98 -20.62 17.28 6.03
N VAL A 99 -19.99 17.48 7.19
CA VAL A 99 -18.97 18.52 7.42
C VAL A 99 -17.81 17.93 8.22
N THR A 100 -16.61 17.97 7.66
CA THR A 100 -15.36 17.65 8.38
C THR A 100 -14.76 18.95 8.91
N TRP A 101 -14.69 19.07 10.24
CA TRP A 101 -14.63 20.37 10.93
C TRP A 101 -13.25 21.04 11.08
N GLY A 102 -12.15 20.31 10.88
CA GLY A 102 -10.80 20.85 11.10
C GLY A 102 -10.60 21.37 12.53
N ASP A 103 -10.02 22.57 12.65
CA ASP A 103 -9.75 23.25 13.93
C ASP A 103 -10.74 24.40 14.20
N VAL A 104 -11.97 24.36 13.64
CA VAL A 104 -12.94 25.47 13.77
C VAL A 104 -13.26 25.76 15.23
N THR A 105 -13.11 27.03 15.64
CA THR A 105 -13.37 27.52 17.00
C THR A 105 -14.65 28.36 17.11
N ILE A 106 -15.07 29.01 16.02
CA ILE A 106 -16.23 29.90 15.96
C ILE A 106 -17.07 29.59 14.72
N ILE A 107 -18.37 29.36 14.93
CA ILE A 107 -19.39 29.22 13.89
C ILE A 107 -20.27 30.48 13.90
N GLY A 108 -20.37 31.18 12.77
CA GLY A 108 -21.08 32.44 12.63
C GLY A 108 -22.61 32.35 12.76
N LYS A 109 -23.28 33.51 12.77
CA LYS A 109 -24.75 33.58 12.73
C LYS A 109 -25.28 32.99 11.44
N ASN A 110 -26.36 32.22 11.50
CA ASN A 110 -26.96 31.52 10.35
C ASN A 110 -25.97 30.70 9.48
N ALA A 111 -24.76 30.39 9.95
CA ALA A 111 -23.66 29.94 9.09
C ALA A 111 -23.98 28.68 8.26
N PHE A 112 -24.90 27.83 8.73
CA PHE A 112 -25.46 26.67 8.06
C PHE A 112 -27.00 26.63 8.12
N ALA A 113 -27.70 27.76 8.36
CA ALA A 113 -29.15 27.75 8.47
C ALA A 113 -29.80 27.29 7.16
N GLY A 114 -30.87 26.50 7.23
CA GLY A 114 -31.54 25.93 6.05
C GLY A 114 -30.82 24.74 5.39
N CYS A 115 -29.73 24.22 5.96
CA CYS A 115 -29.11 22.97 5.50
C CYS A 115 -29.94 21.74 5.93
N GLU A 116 -31.11 21.57 5.32
CA GLU A 116 -32.14 20.59 5.74
C GLU A 116 -31.63 19.15 5.87
N ASN A 117 -30.67 18.74 5.02
CA ASN A 117 -30.08 17.40 4.99
C ASN A 117 -28.82 17.21 5.84
N LEU A 118 -28.31 18.27 6.50
CA LEU A 118 -27.09 18.21 7.30
C LEU A 118 -27.33 17.39 8.58
N ASP A 119 -26.72 16.22 8.67
CA ASP A 119 -26.77 15.33 9.84
C ASP A 119 -25.40 15.41 10.54
N ILE A 120 -25.33 16.16 11.64
CA ILE A 120 -24.12 16.34 12.45
C ILE A 120 -24.36 15.84 13.87
N MET A 121 -23.59 14.84 14.31
CA MET A 121 -23.66 14.34 15.68
C MET A 121 -22.76 15.12 16.64
N THR A 122 -21.64 15.65 16.13
CA THR A 122 -20.62 16.36 16.89
C THR A 122 -20.17 17.67 16.23
N LEU A 123 -19.65 18.56 17.08
CA LEU A 123 -18.82 19.71 16.71
C LEU A 123 -17.38 19.42 17.20
N PRO A 124 -16.33 20.04 16.63
CA PRO A 124 -14.96 19.72 17.03
C PRO A 124 -14.69 20.21 18.46
N PHE A 125 -13.79 19.56 19.20
CA PHE A 125 -13.35 20.03 20.54
C PHE A 125 -12.81 21.48 20.55
N SER A 126 -12.36 21.99 19.40
CA SER A 126 -11.92 23.38 19.23
C SER A 126 -13.07 24.39 19.26
N CYS A 127 -14.31 23.97 18.98
CA CYS A 127 -15.47 24.84 18.90
C CYS A 127 -15.85 25.36 20.29
N THR A 128 -15.88 26.69 20.42
CA THR A 128 -16.22 27.40 21.67
C THR A 128 -17.40 28.36 21.51
N THR A 129 -17.71 28.79 20.29
CA THR A 129 -18.76 29.78 20.03
C THR A 129 -19.64 29.36 18.85
N ILE A 130 -20.95 29.32 19.07
CA ILE A 130 -21.96 29.07 18.03
C ILE A 130 -22.88 30.29 17.92
N GLY A 131 -23.05 30.82 16.70
CA GLY A 131 -23.85 32.01 16.42
C GLY A 131 -25.36 31.85 16.63
N GLU A 132 -26.06 32.98 16.61
CA GLU A 132 -27.53 33.01 16.52
C GLU A 132 -27.98 32.33 15.22
N GLY A 133 -28.95 31.42 15.30
CA GLY A 133 -29.49 30.71 14.14
C GLY A 133 -28.51 29.78 13.41
N ALA A 134 -27.31 29.50 13.94
CA ALA A 134 -26.21 28.87 13.20
C ALA A 134 -26.59 27.59 12.39
N PHE A 135 -27.44 26.73 12.94
CA PHE A 135 -28.00 25.52 12.31
C PHE A 135 -29.54 25.53 12.26
N TRP A 136 -30.15 26.72 12.27
CA TRP A 136 -31.62 26.84 12.26
C TRP A 136 -32.22 26.22 11.00
N GLY A 137 -33.21 25.34 11.15
CA GLY A 137 -33.85 24.64 10.04
C GLY A 137 -33.07 23.42 9.50
N CYS A 138 -31.94 23.04 10.10
CA CYS A 138 -31.24 21.79 9.75
C CYS A 138 -32.00 20.57 10.28
N SER A 139 -33.08 20.18 9.58
CA SER A 139 -34.07 19.18 10.03
C SER A 139 -33.51 17.78 10.37
N LYS A 140 -32.28 17.48 9.92
CA LYS A 140 -31.56 16.23 10.22
C LYS A 140 -30.78 16.24 11.53
N VAL A 141 -30.61 17.40 12.17
CA VAL A 141 -29.89 17.56 13.44
C VAL A 141 -30.79 17.15 14.62
N GLU A 142 -31.09 15.85 14.67
CA GLU A 142 -31.90 15.21 15.74
C GLU A 142 -31.20 15.22 17.11
N PHE A 143 -29.87 15.26 17.10
CA PHE A 143 -29.02 15.09 18.28
C PHE A 143 -27.66 15.80 18.07
N VAL A 144 -27.16 16.53 19.07
CA VAL A 144 -25.80 17.11 19.06
C VAL A 144 -25.11 16.98 20.42
N MET A 145 -23.82 16.63 20.41
CA MET A 145 -22.96 16.71 21.60
C MET A 145 -22.18 18.03 21.66
N LEU A 146 -22.23 18.71 22.80
CA LEU A 146 -21.55 19.99 23.04
C LEU A 146 -20.50 19.81 24.15
N GLN A 147 -19.22 19.91 23.78
CA GLN A 147 -18.10 19.49 24.63
C GLN A 147 -17.26 20.65 25.20
N SER A 148 -17.03 21.70 24.41
CA SER A 148 -16.19 22.85 24.79
C SER A 148 -16.84 24.20 24.48
N ILE A 149 -18.17 24.21 24.38
CA ILE A 149 -18.95 25.42 24.08
C ILE A 149 -18.95 26.38 25.29
N ASN A 150 -18.45 27.58 25.05
CA ASN A 150 -18.45 28.70 26.00
C ASN A 150 -19.59 29.67 25.73
N LYS A 151 -20.07 29.78 24.48
CA LYS A 151 -21.14 30.70 24.07
C LYS A 151 -22.02 30.10 22.97
N ILE A 152 -23.34 30.26 23.10
CA ILE A 152 -24.31 29.80 22.10
C ILE A 152 -25.43 30.85 21.90
N GLY A 153 -25.72 31.12 20.62
CA GLY A 153 -26.74 32.08 20.21
C GLY A 153 -28.16 31.56 20.35
N LYS A 154 -29.11 32.50 20.33
CA LYS A 154 -30.55 32.23 20.19
C LYS A 154 -30.80 31.34 18.97
N ASN A 155 -31.72 30.38 19.08
CA ASN A 155 -32.11 29.47 17.99
C ASN A 155 -30.93 28.77 17.27
N ALA A 156 -29.77 28.59 17.93
CA ALA A 156 -28.56 28.04 17.29
C ALA A 156 -28.74 26.65 16.67
N PHE A 157 -29.67 25.84 17.22
CA PHE A 157 -30.11 24.56 16.69
C PHE A 157 -31.65 24.54 16.61
N PRO A 158 -32.25 23.63 15.80
CA PRO A 158 -33.69 23.35 15.82
C PRO A 158 -34.23 23.12 17.23
N LEU A 159 -35.55 23.29 17.43
CA LEU A 159 -36.18 23.24 18.76
C LEU A 159 -36.31 21.79 19.26
N GLU A 160 -36.41 20.85 18.34
CA GLU A 160 -36.51 19.41 18.52
C GLU A 160 -35.15 18.72 18.78
N THR A 161 -34.03 19.39 18.52
CA THR A 161 -32.68 18.83 18.70
C THR A 161 -32.42 18.44 20.16
N ASN A 162 -32.13 17.16 20.39
CA ASN A 162 -31.63 16.65 21.66
C ASN A 162 -30.15 17.07 21.84
N ILE A 163 -29.75 17.44 23.06
CA ILE A 163 -28.40 17.99 23.30
C ILE A 163 -27.76 17.34 24.53
N VAL A 164 -26.54 16.84 24.39
CA VAL A 164 -25.69 16.32 25.48
C VAL A 164 -24.62 17.35 25.82
N TRP A 165 -24.53 17.78 27.09
CA TRP A 165 -23.63 18.85 27.53
C TRP A 165 -22.49 18.35 28.44
N GLU A 166 -21.36 17.96 27.86
CA GLU A 166 -20.27 17.28 28.61
C GLU A 166 -19.53 18.19 29.62
N ASN A 167 -19.50 19.51 29.40
CA ASN A 167 -18.79 20.43 30.31
C ASN A 167 -19.59 20.71 31.60
N VAL A 168 -19.11 20.17 32.72
CA VAL A 168 -19.69 20.29 34.08
C VAL A 168 -19.10 21.40 34.95
N ASN A 169 -18.04 22.09 34.51
CA ASN A 169 -17.23 22.92 35.40
C ASN A 169 -17.67 24.40 35.50
N TYR A 170 -18.44 24.89 34.55
CA TYR A 170 -18.98 26.26 34.53
C TYR A 170 -20.16 26.35 33.56
N LEU A 171 -21.09 27.29 33.81
CA LEU A 171 -22.18 27.54 32.88
C LEU A 171 -21.67 28.35 31.67
N PRO A 172 -21.96 27.94 30.42
CA PRO A 172 -21.79 28.74 29.21
C PRO A 172 -22.65 30.02 29.17
N ASP A 173 -22.25 30.97 28.32
CA ASP A 173 -23.03 32.14 27.90
C ASP A 173 -24.11 31.70 26.88
N ILE A 174 -25.27 31.30 27.40
CA ILE A 174 -26.45 30.88 26.61
C ILE A 174 -27.40 32.06 26.47
N ALA A 175 -27.65 32.49 25.24
CA ALA A 175 -28.65 33.53 24.97
C ALA A 175 -30.06 33.04 25.33
N GLU A 176 -30.84 33.85 26.07
CA GLU A 176 -32.19 33.54 26.56
C GLU A 176 -33.13 32.88 25.52
N GLY A 177 -33.10 33.38 24.27
CA GLY A 177 -33.88 32.84 23.16
C GLY A 177 -33.44 31.45 22.65
N PHE A 178 -32.45 30.81 23.25
CA PHE A 178 -32.07 29.42 22.95
C PHE A 178 -33.04 28.41 23.57
N TRP A 179 -33.62 28.75 24.72
CA TRP A 179 -34.51 27.90 25.52
C TRP A 179 -35.97 27.96 25.07
N ARG A 180 -36.42 29.14 24.65
CA ARG A 180 -37.82 29.42 24.34
C ARG A 180 -38.38 28.44 23.29
N GLN A 181 -39.47 27.76 23.64
CA GLN A 181 -40.19 26.76 22.82
C GLN A 181 -39.35 25.52 22.42
N ARG A 182 -38.23 25.25 23.10
CA ARG A 182 -37.42 24.03 22.87
C ARG A 182 -38.16 22.78 23.38
N THR A 183 -38.14 21.72 22.58
CA THR A 183 -38.85 20.44 22.83
C THR A 183 -37.94 19.22 22.88
N GLY A 184 -36.71 19.31 22.38
CA GLY A 184 -35.70 18.25 22.50
C GLY A 184 -35.22 18.04 23.94
N THR A 185 -34.73 16.83 24.26
CA THR A 185 -34.17 16.51 25.58
C THR A 185 -32.79 17.14 25.75
N MET A 186 -32.61 17.88 26.85
CA MET A 186 -31.31 18.29 27.37
C MET A 186 -30.79 17.21 28.32
N PHE A 187 -29.73 16.52 27.92
CA PHE A 187 -28.99 15.56 28.71
C PHE A 187 -27.87 16.28 29.45
N ILE A 188 -27.99 16.38 30.77
CA ILE A 188 -27.08 17.11 31.64
C ILE A 188 -26.40 16.17 32.64
N PHE A 189 -25.22 16.58 33.09
CA PHE A 189 -24.30 15.77 33.89
C PHE A 189 -24.27 16.34 35.32
N GLY A 190 -24.44 15.46 36.32
CA GLY A 190 -24.74 15.81 37.72
C GLY A 190 -23.88 16.92 38.32
N SER A 191 -24.38 18.15 38.25
CA SER A 191 -23.74 19.37 38.75
C SER A 191 -24.81 20.43 39.04
N SER A 192 -24.72 21.07 40.20
CA SER A 192 -25.68 22.11 40.63
C SER A 192 -25.69 23.36 39.73
N VAL A 193 -24.70 23.48 38.85
CA VAL A 193 -24.58 24.50 37.80
C VAL A 193 -25.83 24.55 36.90
N TRP A 194 -26.51 23.41 36.68
CA TRP A 194 -27.73 23.33 35.86
C TRP A 194 -29.04 23.53 36.64
N GLU A 195 -29.02 23.60 37.98
CA GLU A 195 -30.24 23.70 38.78
C GLU A 195 -30.99 25.02 38.53
N SER A 196 -30.28 26.15 38.61
CA SER A 196 -30.85 27.48 38.30
C SER A 196 -31.43 27.56 36.88
N VAL A 197 -30.75 26.97 35.89
CA VAL A 197 -31.21 26.94 34.49
C VAL A 197 -32.49 26.11 34.34
N ARG A 198 -32.61 24.99 35.06
CA ARG A 198 -33.84 24.18 35.10
C ARG A 198 -35.00 24.93 35.76
N GLU A 199 -34.75 25.69 36.83
CA GLU A 199 -35.77 26.51 37.49
C GLU A 199 -36.24 27.69 36.63
N GLU A 200 -35.30 28.46 36.07
CA GLU A 200 -35.57 29.62 35.20
C GLU A 200 -36.38 29.24 33.95
N ASN A 201 -36.10 28.07 33.37
CA ASN A 201 -36.75 27.59 32.14
C ASN A 201 -37.85 26.54 32.42
N SER A 202 -38.34 26.44 33.66
CA SER A 202 -39.36 25.48 34.09
C SER A 202 -40.74 25.63 33.42
N GLN A 203 -40.97 26.73 32.69
CA GLN A 203 -42.20 26.97 31.92
C GLN A 203 -42.08 26.55 30.45
N GLU A 204 -40.88 26.20 29.98
CA GLU A 204 -40.61 25.77 28.61
C GLU A 204 -40.83 24.26 28.45
N THR A 205 -41.04 23.81 27.21
CA THR A 205 -41.32 22.40 26.86
C THR A 205 -40.11 21.46 26.91
N ILE A 206 -39.05 21.85 27.63
CA ILE A 206 -37.76 21.17 27.66
C ILE A 206 -37.85 19.92 28.54
N ARG A 207 -37.43 18.77 27.99
CA ARG A 207 -37.19 17.57 28.79
C ARG A 207 -35.76 17.63 29.34
N TRP A 208 -35.58 17.27 30.60
CA TRP A 208 -34.28 17.24 31.26
C TRP A 208 -34.01 15.81 31.75
N GLU A 209 -32.92 15.21 31.27
CA GLU A 209 -32.47 13.89 31.70
C GLU A 209 -31.10 14.07 32.36
N GLU A 210 -30.98 13.60 33.62
CA GLU A 210 -29.78 13.75 34.45
C GLU A 210 -29.15 12.37 34.67
N GLU A 211 -27.98 12.17 34.09
CA GLU A 211 -27.31 10.86 34.01
C GLU A 211 -26.08 10.79 34.94
N ASN A 212 -25.72 9.57 35.37
CA ASN A 212 -24.82 9.35 36.51
C ASN A 212 -23.53 8.58 36.12
N PHE A 213 -22.40 9.29 36.04
CA PHE A 213 -21.26 8.92 35.17
C PHE A 213 -20.04 8.28 35.87
N ASP A 214 -20.14 7.02 36.28
CA ASP A 214 -18.98 6.19 36.72
C ASP A 214 -18.40 5.27 35.62
N ALA A 215 -19.10 5.08 34.50
CA ALA A 215 -18.66 4.21 33.40
C ALA A 215 -17.59 4.84 32.47
N ALA A 216 -17.08 4.03 31.54
CA ALA A 216 -16.22 4.47 30.43
C ALA A 216 -16.98 4.72 29.11
N TYR A 217 -18.18 4.17 29.00
CA TYR A 217 -19.09 4.29 27.87
C TYR A 217 -20.52 4.50 28.38
N PHE A 218 -21.35 5.19 27.61
CA PHE A 218 -22.71 5.57 27.98
C PHE A 218 -23.62 5.31 26.80
N THR A 219 -24.71 4.55 27.01
CA THR A 219 -25.72 4.32 25.98
C THR A 219 -27.00 5.01 26.41
N PHE A 220 -27.55 5.87 25.55
CA PHE A 220 -28.83 6.51 25.76
C PHE A 220 -29.70 6.35 24.51
N ASN A 221 -31.02 6.25 24.70
CA ASN A 221 -31.99 6.10 23.61
C ASN A 221 -32.41 7.50 23.14
N ASN A 222 -32.85 7.66 21.89
CA ASN A 222 -33.48 8.91 21.48
C ASN A 222 -34.89 9.01 22.12
N PRO A 223 -35.21 10.01 22.97
CA PRO A 223 -36.52 10.10 23.64
C PRO A 223 -37.69 10.46 22.70
N LEU A 224 -37.43 10.62 21.40
CA LEU A 224 -38.40 10.81 20.32
C LEU A 224 -38.43 9.62 19.35
N ASP A 225 -37.50 8.67 19.48
CA ASP A 225 -37.34 7.50 18.61
C ASP A 225 -36.62 6.37 19.37
N GLU A 226 -37.38 5.55 20.11
CA GLU A 226 -36.87 4.42 20.92
C GLU A 226 -36.03 3.40 20.13
N THR A 227 -36.02 3.49 18.80
CA THR A 227 -35.25 2.61 17.91
C THR A 227 -33.88 3.17 17.51
N LYS A 228 -33.56 4.40 17.93
CA LYS A 228 -32.23 5.00 17.83
C LYS A 228 -31.55 4.96 19.20
N TYR A 229 -30.34 4.44 19.19
CA TYR A 229 -29.44 4.39 20.33
C TYR A 229 -28.20 5.23 20.03
N TYR A 230 -27.64 5.86 21.04
CA TYR A 230 -26.43 6.64 20.93
C TYR A 230 -25.46 6.19 22.02
N VAL A 231 -24.25 5.80 21.60
CA VAL A 231 -23.17 5.35 22.48
C VAL A 231 -22.08 6.41 22.46
N TYR A 232 -21.74 6.95 23.63
CA TYR A 232 -20.61 7.86 23.81
C TYR A 232 -19.47 7.16 24.56
N SER A 233 -18.22 7.45 24.17
CA SER A 233 -17.03 7.11 24.96
C SER A 233 -16.34 8.38 25.47
N ARG A 234 -16.01 8.40 26.77
CA ARG A 234 -15.38 9.55 27.44
C ARG A 234 -14.10 10.00 26.71
N GLY A 235 -14.20 11.05 25.89
CA GLY A 235 -13.06 11.76 25.30
C GLY A 235 -12.72 11.50 23.83
N SER A 236 -13.68 11.15 22.95
CA SER A 236 -13.75 11.67 21.54
C SER A 236 -14.84 11.04 20.68
N ASP A 237 -15.05 9.72 20.78
CA ASP A 237 -15.80 8.98 19.76
C ASP A 237 -17.29 8.83 20.12
N VAL A 238 -18.17 9.08 19.13
CA VAL A 238 -19.62 8.99 19.30
C VAL A 238 -20.25 8.10 18.21
N LEU A 239 -21.09 7.16 18.64
CA LEU A 239 -21.55 6.03 17.84
C LEU A 239 -23.09 5.91 17.89
N ARG A 240 -23.76 6.25 16.80
CA ARG A 240 -25.22 6.17 16.61
C ARG A 240 -25.60 4.80 16.05
N VAL A 241 -26.60 4.13 16.63
CA VAL A 241 -27.21 2.92 16.07
C VAL A 241 -28.69 3.18 15.79
N SER A 242 -29.22 2.56 14.75
CA SER A 242 -30.57 2.83 14.23
C SER A 242 -31.37 1.54 13.97
N THR A 243 -32.69 1.71 13.84
CA THR A 243 -33.72 0.66 13.60
C THR A 243 -33.34 -0.36 12.53
N GLU A 244 -32.69 0.10 11.45
CA GLU A 244 -32.37 -0.75 10.30
C GLU A 244 -31.14 -1.64 10.55
N GLY A 245 -30.45 -1.47 11.67
CA GLY A 245 -29.18 -2.11 12.00
C GLY A 245 -27.96 -1.31 11.54
N THR A 246 -28.12 -0.03 11.21
CA THR A 246 -27.00 0.82 10.78
C THR A 246 -26.36 1.49 11.99
N MET A 247 -25.08 1.19 12.21
CA MET A 247 -24.20 1.79 13.20
C MET A 247 -23.29 2.81 12.50
N THR A 248 -23.37 4.08 12.91
CA THR A 248 -22.56 5.18 12.39
C THR A 248 -21.61 5.68 13.48
N LEU A 249 -20.33 5.84 13.17
CA LEU A 249 -19.32 6.43 14.05
C LEU A 249 -18.89 7.79 13.51
N GLU A 250 -18.92 8.81 14.36
CA GLU A 250 -18.32 10.12 14.08
C GLU A 250 -17.29 10.43 15.18
N SER A 251 -16.01 10.54 14.80
CA SER A 251 -14.94 10.86 15.75
C SER A 251 -14.88 12.37 16.00
N GLY A 252 -15.00 12.79 17.27
CA GLY A 252 -14.95 14.19 17.71
C GLY A 252 -13.57 14.84 17.68
N ILE A 253 -12.55 14.15 17.14
CA ILE A 253 -11.15 14.57 16.91
C ILE A 253 -10.18 14.39 18.09
N LYS A 254 -9.23 13.44 17.96
CA LYS A 254 -7.79 13.78 18.01
C LYS A 254 -6.89 12.75 17.30
N LYS A 255 -5.74 13.21 16.79
CA LYS A 255 -4.89 12.56 15.78
C LYS A 255 -4.08 11.32 16.24
N ASP A 256 -4.13 10.93 17.51
CA ASP A 256 -3.07 10.12 18.12
C ASP A 256 -3.38 8.60 18.13
N GLU A 257 -3.08 7.91 17.02
CA GLU A 257 -2.88 6.44 16.86
C GLU A 257 -3.87 5.43 17.52
N ARG A 258 -5.05 5.85 17.98
CA ARG A 258 -6.00 4.97 18.66
C ARG A 258 -6.64 3.99 17.68
N SER A 259 -6.34 2.70 17.87
CA SER A 259 -7.11 1.62 17.25
C SER A 259 -8.56 1.69 17.77
N PHE A 260 -9.53 1.57 16.87
CA PHE A 260 -10.94 1.72 17.22
C PHE A 260 -11.51 0.39 17.72
N TYR A 261 -11.97 0.39 18.96
CA TYR A 261 -12.64 -0.73 19.58
C TYR A 261 -14.13 -0.43 19.65
N ILE A 262 -14.96 -1.22 18.94
CA ILE A 262 -16.40 -1.20 19.18
C ILE A 262 -16.62 -1.71 20.62
N PRO A 263 -17.19 -0.92 21.54
CA PRO A 263 -17.25 -1.29 22.94
C PRO A 263 -18.01 -2.60 23.15
N THR A 264 -17.36 -3.57 23.80
CA THR A 264 -17.92 -4.91 24.01
C THR A 264 -19.10 -4.95 24.99
N GLN A 265 -19.35 -3.83 25.68
CA GLN A 265 -20.38 -3.61 26.70
C GLN A 265 -21.61 -2.85 26.19
N ILE A 266 -21.72 -2.56 24.89
CA ILE A 266 -22.96 -1.97 24.34
C ILE A 266 -24.11 -2.99 24.49
N GLU A 267 -25.21 -2.59 25.14
CA GLU A 267 -26.37 -3.46 25.41
C GLU A 267 -27.24 -3.76 24.17
N ILE A 268 -26.82 -3.27 23.00
CA ILE A 268 -27.49 -3.47 21.71
C ILE A 268 -27.13 -4.87 21.18
N PRO A 269 -28.12 -5.70 20.79
CA PRO A 269 -27.84 -7.02 20.22
C PRO A 269 -26.97 -6.93 18.96
N LYS A 270 -25.75 -7.48 18.99
CA LYS A 270 -24.80 -7.46 17.86
C LYS A 270 -25.37 -8.09 16.58
N THR A 271 -26.35 -8.98 16.72
CA THR A 271 -27.10 -9.62 15.62
C THR A 271 -28.18 -8.72 14.99
N SER A 272 -28.52 -7.58 15.60
CA SER A 272 -29.41 -6.58 14.97
C SER A 272 -28.69 -5.72 13.93
N ILE A 273 -27.36 -5.58 14.07
CA ILE A 273 -26.53 -4.68 13.27
C ILE A 273 -26.21 -5.31 11.91
N LYS A 274 -26.48 -4.55 10.85
CA LYS A 274 -26.32 -4.94 9.43
C LYS A 274 -25.34 -4.06 8.66
N GLN A 275 -25.08 -2.84 9.13
CA GLN A 275 -24.21 -1.90 8.43
C GLN A 275 -23.36 -1.09 9.40
N TRP A 276 -22.08 -0.90 9.09
CA TRP A 276 -21.20 0.06 9.73
C TRP A 276 -20.85 1.21 8.79
N ILE A 277 -20.90 2.44 9.28
CA ILE A 277 -20.51 3.67 8.57
C ILE A 277 -19.56 4.44 9.49
N LEU A 278 -18.25 4.39 9.23
CA LEU A 278 -17.23 4.87 10.17
C LEU A 278 -16.48 6.07 9.58
N LYS A 279 -16.63 7.26 10.17
CA LYS A 279 -15.88 8.47 9.81
C LYS A 279 -14.68 8.62 10.75
N ALA A 280 -13.48 8.19 10.31
CA ALA A 280 -12.25 8.28 11.12
C ALA A 280 -10.99 8.31 10.24
N ASP A 281 -10.13 9.32 10.42
CA ASP A 281 -8.91 9.55 9.61
C ASP A 281 -8.01 8.31 9.50
N ASN A 282 -7.81 7.62 10.63
CA ASN A 282 -7.08 6.35 10.72
C ASN A 282 -7.87 5.38 11.59
N LEU A 283 -8.19 4.20 11.04
CA LEU A 283 -9.01 3.19 11.69
C LEU A 283 -8.28 1.84 11.68
N THR A 284 -7.95 1.31 12.86
CA THR A 284 -7.39 -0.05 12.99
C THR A 284 -8.43 -0.99 13.59
N PHE A 285 -8.88 -1.95 12.78
CA PHE A 285 -9.61 -3.13 13.23
C PHE A 285 -8.60 -4.17 13.74
N ASN A 286 -8.72 -4.61 14.99
CA ASN A 286 -7.83 -5.62 15.59
C ASN A 286 -8.57 -6.68 16.43
N GLU A 287 -9.87 -6.50 16.70
CA GLU A 287 -10.74 -7.47 17.38
C GLU A 287 -11.45 -8.41 16.40
N LYS A 288 -12.11 -9.47 16.91
CA LYS A 288 -12.84 -10.45 16.11
C LYS A 288 -14.35 -10.18 16.10
N TYR A 289 -14.89 -9.85 14.94
CA TYR A 289 -16.26 -9.36 14.76
C TYR A 289 -17.27 -10.43 14.32
N LYS A 290 -16.93 -11.71 14.42
CA LYS A 290 -17.80 -12.84 14.06
C LYS A 290 -19.17 -12.86 14.77
N GLU A 291 -19.29 -12.21 15.93
CA GLU A 291 -20.55 -12.07 16.67
C GLU A 291 -21.59 -11.18 15.96
N TYR A 292 -21.15 -10.29 15.06
CA TYR A 292 -22.03 -9.47 14.23
C TYR A 292 -22.53 -10.29 13.02
N SER A 293 -23.24 -11.39 13.29
CA SER A 293 -23.58 -12.43 12.30
C SER A 293 -24.38 -11.94 11.10
N ASN A 294 -25.04 -10.79 11.22
CA ASN A 294 -25.92 -10.19 10.23
C ASN A 294 -25.31 -8.93 9.59
N LEU A 295 -24.03 -8.62 9.85
CA LEU A 295 -23.31 -7.49 9.27
C LEU A 295 -23.12 -7.72 7.76
N GLN A 296 -23.86 -6.99 6.93
CA GLN A 296 -23.86 -7.04 5.48
C GLN A 296 -22.88 -6.04 4.85
N SER A 297 -22.62 -4.89 5.49
CA SER A 297 -21.75 -3.86 4.91
C SER A 297 -20.90 -3.13 5.95
N VAL A 298 -19.67 -2.81 5.58
CA VAL A 298 -18.78 -1.91 6.33
C VAL A 298 -18.27 -0.84 5.36
N LYS A 299 -18.47 0.43 5.70
CA LYS A 299 -17.94 1.58 4.98
C LYS A 299 -17.09 2.43 5.91
N VAL A 300 -15.83 2.65 5.54
CA VAL A 300 -14.88 3.51 6.26
C VAL A 300 -14.56 4.73 5.39
N PHE A 301 -14.71 5.92 5.95
CA PHE A 301 -14.16 7.15 5.39
C PHE A 301 -12.83 7.44 6.10
N GLY A 302 -11.73 7.48 5.35
CA GLY A 302 -10.37 7.54 5.89
C GLY A 302 -9.52 6.28 5.62
N VAL A 303 -8.41 6.17 6.34
CA VAL A 303 -7.38 5.13 6.16
C VAL A 303 -7.63 3.95 7.08
N VAL A 304 -7.67 2.72 6.55
CA VAL A 304 -7.96 1.51 7.33
C VAL A 304 -6.81 0.50 7.38
N SER A 305 -6.60 -0.07 8.57
CA SER A 305 -5.81 -1.27 8.80
C SER A 305 -6.75 -2.38 9.30
N VAL A 306 -6.65 -3.58 8.73
CA VAL A 306 -7.44 -4.75 9.15
C VAL A 306 -6.51 -5.84 9.68
N GLY A 307 -6.67 -6.21 10.95
CA GLY A 307 -5.83 -7.18 11.66
C GLY A 307 -6.06 -8.65 11.28
N GLU A 308 -5.45 -9.55 12.06
CA GLU A 308 -5.60 -11.00 11.87
C GLU A 308 -6.98 -11.50 12.34
N GLU A 309 -7.63 -12.30 11.49
CA GLU A 309 -8.95 -12.92 11.72
C GLU A 309 -10.11 -11.95 12.04
N CYS A 310 -9.97 -10.63 11.84
CA CYS A 310 -10.94 -9.63 12.29
C CYS A 310 -12.38 -9.87 11.82
N PHE A 311 -12.59 -10.08 10.51
CA PHE A 311 -13.89 -10.41 9.92
C PHE A 311 -14.02 -11.92 9.63
N SER A 312 -13.16 -12.76 10.22
CA SER A 312 -13.16 -14.22 9.98
C SER A 312 -14.50 -14.85 10.37
N GLY A 313 -15.20 -15.40 9.37
CA GLY A 313 -16.52 -16.00 9.51
C GLY A 313 -17.69 -15.01 9.53
N CYS A 314 -17.51 -13.75 9.12
CA CYS A 314 -18.62 -12.82 8.88
C CYS A 314 -19.35 -13.20 7.58
N SER A 315 -20.08 -14.32 7.61
CA SER A 315 -20.66 -14.96 6.41
C SER A 315 -21.75 -14.11 5.72
N ALA A 316 -22.35 -13.14 6.42
CA ALA A 316 -23.30 -12.18 5.87
C ALA A 316 -22.66 -10.96 5.20
N LEU A 317 -21.35 -10.72 5.37
CA LEU A 317 -20.68 -9.52 4.86
C LEU A 317 -20.64 -9.55 3.33
N GLU A 318 -21.42 -8.68 2.68
CA GLU A 318 -21.55 -8.53 1.23
C GLU A 318 -20.53 -7.52 0.68
N THR A 319 -20.25 -6.43 1.43
CA THR A 319 -19.38 -5.33 0.99
C THR A 319 -18.48 -4.80 2.09
N PHE A 320 -17.23 -4.49 1.73
CA PHE A 320 -16.31 -3.72 2.56
C PHE A 320 -15.69 -2.61 1.72
N GLU A 321 -15.97 -1.36 2.07
CA GLU A 321 -15.47 -0.16 1.40
C GLU A 321 -14.59 0.67 2.35
N ALA A 322 -13.44 1.12 1.84
CA ALA A 322 -12.59 2.10 2.51
C ALA A 322 -11.93 3.01 1.47
N ASP A 323 -11.57 4.24 1.84
CA ASP A 323 -10.85 5.14 0.92
C ASP A 323 -9.43 4.63 0.64
N LYS A 324 -8.77 4.08 1.66
CA LYS A 324 -7.39 3.58 1.58
C LYS A 324 -7.12 2.45 2.58
N PHE A 325 -6.44 1.39 2.14
CA PHE A 325 -5.92 0.34 3.03
C PHE A 325 -4.41 0.54 3.29
N THR A 326 -3.95 0.34 4.53
CA THR A 326 -2.52 0.27 4.88
C THR A 326 -2.05 -1.17 5.08
N SER A 327 -2.86 -2.01 5.72
CA SER A 327 -2.59 -3.45 5.86
C SER A 327 -3.86 -4.29 5.92
N ILE A 328 -3.79 -5.53 5.44
CA ILE A 328 -4.84 -6.55 5.57
C ILE A 328 -4.17 -7.82 6.12
N GLY A 329 -4.55 -8.23 7.32
CA GLY A 329 -3.91 -9.29 8.09
C GLY A 329 -4.18 -10.71 7.60
N GLN A 330 -3.53 -11.67 8.25
CA GLN A 330 -3.76 -13.10 8.02
C GLN A 330 -5.24 -13.42 8.28
N LYS A 331 -5.90 -14.14 7.35
CA LYS A 331 -7.32 -14.53 7.45
C LYS A 331 -8.31 -13.37 7.71
N ALA A 332 -7.96 -12.12 7.40
CA ALA A 332 -8.75 -10.94 7.75
C ALA A 332 -10.25 -11.05 7.40
N PHE A 333 -10.57 -11.64 6.24
CA PHE A 333 -11.92 -11.90 5.73
C PHE A 333 -12.18 -13.40 5.47
N TYR A 334 -11.44 -14.30 6.13
CA TYR A 334 -11.57 -15.75 5.95
C TYR A 334 -13.03 -16.21 6.12
N GLY A 335 -13.59 -16.89 5.13
CA GLY A 335 -14.97 -17.40 5.17
C GLY A 335 -16.07 -16.32 5.10
N CYS A 336 -15.79 -15.10 4.62
CA CYS A 336 -16.82 -14.12 4.28
C CYS A 336 -17.56 -14.55 2.99
N THR A 337 -18.42 -15.57 3.09
CA THR A 337 -19.00 -16.27 1.94
C THR A 337 -19.88 -15.40 1.03
N SER A 338 -20.41 -14.30 1.55
CA SER A 338 -21.26 -13.35 0.81
C SER A 338 -20.48 -12.16 0.21
N LEU A 339 -19.18 -11.99 0.53
CA LEU A 339 -18.41 -10.82 0.13
C LEU A 339 -18.28 -10.79 -1.40
N GLU A 340 -18.98 -9.88 -2.07
CA GLU A 340 -19.10 -9.88 -3.54
C GLU A 340 -17.96 -9.11 -4.22
N LYS A 341 -17.43 -8.09 -3.54
CA LYS A 341 -16.44 -7.14 -4.08
C LYS A 341 -15.59 -6.53 -2.96
N ILE A 342 -14.31 -6.32 -3.24
CA ILE A 342 -13.41 -5.43 -2.47
C ILE A 342 -12.50 -4.66 -3.45
N GLN A 343 -12.20 -3.39 -3.15
CA GLN A 343 -11.30 -2.56 -3.95
C GLN A 343 -10.06 -2.20 -3.13
N ILE A 344 -8.90 -2.76 -3.48
CA ILE A 344 -7.65 -2.58 -2.73
C ILE A 344 -6.80 -1.52 -3.45
N LYS A 345 -7.20 -0.26 -3.21
CA LYS A 345 -6.58 0.98 -3.74
C LYS A 345 -5.20 1.23 -3.14
N GLU A 346 -4.46 2.17 -3.74
CA GLU A 346 -3.09 2.57 -3.39
C GLU A 346 -2.77 2.66 -1.88
N GLY A 347 -1.61 2.12 -1.49
CA GLY A 347 -1.02 2.34 -0.16
C GLY A 347 -0.93 1.12 0.76
N ILE A 348 -1.43 -0.04 0.34
CA ILE A 348 -1.18 -1.31 1.05
C ILE A 348 0.21 -1.85 0.69
N ASP A 349 0.98 -2.28 1.70
CA ASP A 349 2.30 -2.92 1.48
C ASP A 349 2.21 -4.46 1.39
N SER A 350 1.19 -5.07 2.02
CA SER A 350 0.99 -6.53 1.99
C SER A 350 -0.44 -6.97 2.29
N ILE A 351 -0.82 -8.14 1.77
CA ILE A 351 -2.05 -8.87 2.11
C ILE A 351 -1.62 -10.19 2.77
N GLY A 352 -2.18 -10.48 3.95
CA GLY A 352 -1.85 -11.65 4.75
C GLY A 352 -2.31 -12.98 4.14
N LYS A 353 -1.71 -14.07 4.62
CA LYS A 353 -2.05 -15.45 4.21
C LYS A 353 -3.53 -15.73 4.45
N SER A 354 -4.17 -16.43 3.51
CA SER A 354 -5.60 -16.78 3.58
C SER A 354 -6.56 -15.58 3.77
N ALA A 355 -6.16 -14.33 3.47
CA ALA A 355 -6.95 -13.14 3.82
C ALA A 355 -8.39 -13.16 3.30
N PHE A 356 -8.62 -13.67 2.10
CA PHE A 356 -9.95 -13.83 1.48
C PHE A 356 -10.31 -15.30 1.21
N GLU A 357 -9.61 -16.24 1.85
CA GLU A 357 -9.88 -17.68 1.68
C GLU A 357 -11.33 -18.00 2.04
N GLY A 358 -12.06 -18.65 1.14
CA GLY A 358 -13.47 -18.98 1.31
C GLY A 358 -14.47 -17.84 1.03
N CYS A 359 -14.03 -16.70 0.46
CA CYS A 359 -14.94 -15.65 -0.02
C CYS A 359 -15.65 -16.09 -1.31
N LYS A 360 -16.54 -17.08 -1.20
CA LYS A 360 -17.20 -17.78 -2.32
C LYS A 360 -17.89 -16.85 -3.31
N SER A 361 -18.46 -15.74 -2.83
CA SER A 361 -19.19 -14.78 -3.68
C SER A 361 -18.33 -13.71 -4.34
N LEU A 362 -17.02 -13.65 -4.03
CA LEU A 362 -16.14 -12.60 -4.52
C LEU A 362 -15.99 -12.71 -6.05
N THR A 363 -16.43 -11.68 -6.77
CA THR A 363 -16.54 -11.68 -8.25
C THR A 363 -15.37 -10.99 -8.93
N ASP A 364 -15.01 -9.81 -8.44
CA ASP A 364 -13.95 -8.96 -8.96
C ASP A 364 -12.98 -8.56 -7.84
N VAL A 365 -11.68 -8.66 -8.11
CA VAL A 365 -10.62 -8.17 -7.22
C VAL A 365 -9.69 -7.26 -8.03
N VAL A 366 -9.69 -5.98 -7.67
CA VAL A 366 -8.77 -4.97 -8.23
C VAL A 366 -7.71 -4.64 -7.18
N ILE A 367 -6.45 -4.80 -7.56
CA ILE A 367 -5.26 -4.55 -6.73
C ILE A 367 -4.45 -3.46 -7.43
N GLU A 368 -4.61 -2.21 -7.00
CA GLU A 368 -3.99 -1.04 -7.64
C GLU A 368 -2.64 -0.68 -6.97
N THR A 369 -1.95 -1.68 -6.40
CA THR A 369 -0.94 -1.49 -5.34
C THR A 369 0.36 -2.24 -5.60
N ARG A 370 1.45 -1.84 -4.92
CA ARG A 370 2.80 -2.35 -5.16
C ARG A 370 3.09 -3.74 -4.55
N ILE A 371 2.13 -4.67 -4.62
CA ILE A 371 2.29 -6.00 -4.04
C ILE A 371 3.39 -6.79 -4.80
N ILE A 372 4.42 -7.20 -4.07
CA ILE A 372 5.56 -7.98 -4.60
C ILE A 372 5.28 -9.50 -4.52
N THR A 373 4.57 -9.94 -3.48
CA THR A 373 4.25 -11.35 -3.22
C THR A 373 2.77 -11.48 -2.93
N ILE A 374 2.07 -12.34 -3.67
CA ILE A 374 0.73 -12.81 -3.28
C ILE A 374 0.93 -14.03 -2.39
N GLU A 375 0.45 -13.93 -1.15
CA GLU A 375 0.73 -14.92 -0.10
C GLU A 375 -0.04 -16.24 -0.24
N LYS A 376 0.32 -17.24 0.58
CA LYS A 376 -0.32 -18.56 0.53
C LYS A 376 -1.84 -18.42 0.73
N ARG A 377 -2.61 -19.06 -0.16
CA ARG A 377 -4.08 -19.19 -0.12
C ARG A 377 -4.90 -17.88 -0.08
N VAL A 378 -4.33 -16.72 -0.43
CA VAL A 378 -5.01 -15.41 -0.28
C VAL A 378 -6.44 -15.38 -0.82
N PHE A 379 -6.70 -15.95 -2.01
CA PHE A 379 -8.04 -16.03 -2.63
C PHE A 379 -8.53 -17.49 -2.80
N TYR A 380 -8.03 -18.42 -1.98
CA TYR A 380 -8.38 -19.84 -2.11
C TYR A 380 -9.89 -20.07 -1.93
N GLY A 381 -10.54 -20.73 -2.90
CA GLY A 381 -11.98 -21.02 -2.83
C GLY A 381 -12.88 -19.81 -3.10
N CYS A 382 -12.38 -18.74 -3.73
CA CYS A 382 -13.20 -17.67 -4.30
C CYS A 382 -13.89 -18.17 -5.58
N GLU A 383 -14.91 -19.03 -5.42
CA GLU A 383 -15.57 -19.78 -6.50
C GLU A 383 -16.17 -18.89 -7.60
N LYS A 384 -16.70 -17.70 -7.27
CA LYS A 384 -17.24 -16.73 -8.25
C LYS A 384 -16.19 -15.79 -8.89
N LEU A 385 -14.91 -15.86 -8.50
CA LEU A 385 -13.89 -14.90 -8.92
C LEU A 385 -13.62 -15.01 -10.42
N GLN A 386 -13.99 -13.98 -11.18
CA GLN A 386 -13.94 -13.97 -12.64
C GLN A 386 -12.78 -13.13 -13.18
N ASN A 387 -12.55 -11.96 -12.59
CA ASN A 387 -11.52 -11.02 -13.04
C ASN A 387 -10.50 -10.77 -11.91
N VAL A 388 -9.23 -10.95 -12.25
CA VAL A 388 -8.08 -10.68 -11.37
C VAL A 388 -7.06 -9.90 -12.18
N GLU A 389 -6.90 -8.61 -11.87
CA GLU A 389 -5.87 -7.77 -12.47
C GLU A 389 -4.66 -7.72 -11.52
N LEU A 390 -3.52 -8.24 -11.99
CA LEU A 390 -2.28 -8.33 -11.21
C LEU A 390 -1.35 -7.14 -11.49
N PRO A 391 -0.84 -6.45 -10.45
CA PRO A 391 0.21 -5.46 -10.61
C PRO A 391 1.44 -6.02 -11.33
N ILE A 392 2.06 -5.22 -12.22
CA ILE A 392 3.35 -5.57 -12.83
C ILE A 392 4.49 -5.69 -11.78
N CYS A 393 4.23 -5.28 -10.54
CA CYS A 393 5.06 -5.48 -9.36
C CYS A 393 5.14 -6.94 -8.88
N VAL A 394 4.13 -7.78 -9.13
CA VAL A 394 4.08 -9.13 -8.54
C VAL A 394 5.25 -9.98 -9.07
N ARG A 395 6.17 -10.32 -8.16
CA ARG A 395 7.33 -11.19 -8.42
C ARG A 395 7.07 -12.63 -7.99
N LYS A 396 6.13 -12.88 -7.09
CA LYS A 396 5.83 -14.20 -6.52
C LYS A 396 4.34 -14.41 -6.32
N ILE A 397 3.85 -15.60 -6.65
CA ILE A 397 2.52 -16.09 -6.27
C ILE A 397 2.73 -17.38 -5.49
N ASN A 398 2.46 -17.37 -4.19
CA ASN A 398 2.70 -18.52 -3.31
C ASN A 398 1.68 -19.64 -3.54
N GLN A 399 1.92 -20.80 -2.92
CA GLN A 399 1.06 -22.00 -3.03
C GLN A 399 -0.42 -21.67 -2.82
N GLU A 400 -1.29 -22.22 -3.67
CA GLU A 400 -2.75 -22.16 -3.59
C GLU A 400 -3.37 -20.74 -3.53
N ALA A 401 -2.62 -19.67 -3.81
CA ALA A 401 -3.09 -18.29 -3.73
C ALA A 401 -4.38 -18.04 -4.53
N PHE A 402 -4.55 -18.72 -5.68
CA PHE A 402 -5.75 -18.74 -6.50
C PHE A 402 -6.29 -20.18 -6.71
N GLY A 403 -6.12 -21.05 -5.71
CA GLY A 403 -6.69 -22.40 -5.73
C GLY A 403 -8.22 -22.37 -5.67
N ASN A 404 -8.88 -23.31 -6.34
CA ASN A 404 -10.35 -23.46 -6.38
C ASN A 404 -11.13 -22.19 -6.83
N CYS A 405 -10.51 -21.27 -7.57
CA CYS A 405 -11.16 -20.12 -8.20
C CYS A 405 -11.86 -20.56 -9.51
N SER A 406 -12.91 -21.36 -9.41
CA SER A 406 -13.53 -22.08 -10.55
C SER A 406 -14.16 -21.19 -11.64
N SER A 407 -14.44 -19.92 -11.35
CA SER A 407 -14.91 -18.95 -12.35
C SER A 407 -13.78 -18.16 -13.04
N LEU A 408 -12.52 -18.33 -12.62
CA LEU A 408 -11.37 -17.58 -13.14
C LEU A 408 -10.93 -18.17 -14.49
N LYS A 409 -11.57 -17.72 -15.56
CA LYS A 409 -11.37 -18.23 -16.93
C LYS A 409 -9.97 -18.00 -17.47
N SER A 410 -9.39 -16.83 -17.20
CA SER A 410 -8.09 -16.42 -17.73
C SER A 410 -7.36 -15.48 -16.78
N ILE A 411 -6.02 -15.57 -16.73
CA ILE A 411 -5.19 -14.59 -16.02
C ILE A 411 -3.97 -14.18 -16.84
N VAL A 412 -3.61 -12.88 -16.77
CA VAL A 412 -2.37 -12.35 -17.32
C VAL A 412 -1.32 -12.30 -16.22
N LEU A 413 -0.24 -13.06 -16.37
CA LEU A 413 0.88 -12.98 -15.44
C LEU A 413 1.84 -11.85 -15.86
N PRO A 414 2.36 -11.05 -14.90
CA PRO A 414 3.25 -9.95 -15.22
C PRO A 414 4.60 -10.46 -15.72
N GLU A 415 5.27 -9.67 -16.56
CA GLU A 415 6.52 -10.04 -17.23
C GLU A 415 7.62 -10.50 -16.26
N ASN A 416 7.69 -9.86 -15.09
CA ASN A 416 8.71 -10.10 -14.08
C ASN A 416 8.32 -11.18 -13.04
N ILE A 417 7.34 -12.04 -13.34
CA ILE A 417 6.93 -13.14 -12.45
C ILE A 417 8.09 -14.14 -12.26
N SER A 418 8.65 -14.21 -11.06
CA SER A 418 9.83 -15.03 -10.75
C SER A 418 9.50 -16.38 -10.12
N TYR A 419 8.31 -16.48 -9.49
CA TYR A 419 7.87 -17.66 -8.76
C TYR A 419 6.35 -17.88 -8.82
N VAL A 420 5.93 -19.12 -9.07
CA VAL A 420 4.55 -19.59 -8.92
C VAL A 420 4.53 -20.92 -8.13
N GLY A 421 3.72 -20.96 -7.07
CA GLY A 421 3.50 -22.14 -6.23
C GLY A 421 2.47 -23.13 -6.80
N LEU A 422 2.43 -24.34 -6.23
CA LEU A 422 1.46 -25.39 -6.61
C LEU A 422 0.02 -24.99 -6.28
N GLY A 423 -0.96 -25.60 -6.94
CA GLY A 423 -2.39 -25.38 -6.69
C GLY A 423 -2.94 -24.03 -7.17
N ASN A 424 -2.20 -23.29 -8.01
CA ASN A 424 -2.67 -22.06 -8.65
C ASN A 424 -3.15 -22.34 -10.08
N PHE A 425 -4.21 -21.65 -10.52
CA PHE A 425 -4.62 -21.56 -11.94
C PHE A 425 -4.92 -22.89 -12.63
N THR A 426 -5.31 -23.92 -11.87
CA THR A 426 -5.42 -25.31 -12.34
C THR A 426 -6.45 -25.52 -13.47
N THR A 427 -7.44 -24.63 -13.59
CA THR A 427 -8.49 -24.64 -14.63
C THR A 427 -8.55 -23.34 -15.44
N THR A 428 -7.50 -22.51 -15.36
CA THR A 428 -7.46 -21.13 -15.89
C THR A 428 -6.56 -21.06 -17.11
N ASP A 429 -6.95 -20.29 -18.14
CA ASP A 429 -6.06 -19.95 -19.26
C ASP A 429 -4.97 -18.96 -18.79
N ILE A 430 -3.70 -19.34 -18.89
CA ILE A 430 -2.57 -18.57 -18.34
C ILE A 430 -1.82 -17.86 -19.47
N TYR A 431 -1.87 -16.53 -19.47
CA TYR A 431 -1.13 -15.67 -20.40
C TYR A 431 0.20 -15.25 -19.79
N TRP A 432 1.28 -15.89 -20.23
CA TRP A 432 2.62 -15.70 -19.69
C TRP A 432 3.42 -14.67 -20.49
N LYS A 433 3.88 -13.59 -19.85
CA LYS A 433 4.67 -12.53 -20.50
C LYS A 433 6.19 -12.79 -20.50
N GLY A 434 6.76 -13.30 -19.41
CA GLY A 434 8.20 -13.50 -19.23
C GLY A 434 8.78 -14.83 -19.78
N ASP A 435 10.11 -14.89 -19.86
CA ASP A 435 10.89 -15.99 -20.48
C ASP A 435 11.59 -16.95 -19.49
N GLU A 436 11.57 -16.66 -18.18
CA GLU A 436 12.06 -17.56 -17.13
C GLU A 436 11.07 -17.56 -15.94
N VAL A 437 10.91 -18.72 -15.27
CA VAL A 437 10.18 -18.82 -13.98
C VAL A 437 10.79 -19.92 -13.11
N THR A 438 10.79 -19.71 -11.78
CA THR A 438 11.03 -20.76 -10.79
C THR A 438 9.70 -21.33 -10.32
N LEU A 439 9.50 -22.64 -10.38
CA LEU A 439 8.29 -23.28 -9.85
C LEU A 439 8.56 -23.94 -8.50
N GLN A 440 7.53 -24.09 -7.68
CA GLN A 440 7.62 -24.89 -6.46
C GLN A 440 7.92 -26.36 -6.80
N THR A 441 8.91 -26.95 -6.12
CA THR A 441 9.12 -28.40 -6.14
C THR A 441 7.99 -29.10 -5.39
N PRO A 442 7.32 -30.12 -5.97
CA PRO A 442 6.37 -30.96 -5.25
C PRO A 442 7.03 -31.79 -4.13
N GLU A 443 6.22 -32.24 -3.18
CA GLU A 443 6.61 -33.29 -2.24
C GLU A 443 6.62 -34.68 -2.92
N GLU A 444 7.17 -35.70 -2.26
CA GLU A 444 7.41 -37.01 -2.88
C GLU A 444 6.08 -37.74 -3.18
N GLY A 445 5.67 -37.70 -4.45
CA GLY A 445 4.41 -38.28 -4.94
C GLY A 445 3.36 -37.23 -5.35
N GLU A 446 3.60 -35.94 -5.15
CA GLU A 446 2.75 -34.87 -5.68
C GLU A 446 3.09 -34.53 -7.15
N ALA A 447 2.09 -34.05 -7.89
CA ALA A 447 2.24 -33.59 -9.27
C ALA A 447 2.98 -32.25 -9.36
N GLU A 448 3.85 -32.06 -10.36
CA GLU A 448 4.48 -30.77 -10.64
C GLU A 448 3.45 -29.71 -11.10
N PHE A 449 3.74 -28.41 -10.93
CA PHE A 449 2.82 -27.31 -11.27
C PHE A 449 2.12 -27.47 -12.64
N PHE A 450 2.88 -27.78 -13.69
CA PHE A 450 2.32 -27.93 -15.05
C PHE A 450 1.37 -29.13 -15.17
N GLU A 451 1.61 -30.22 -14.44
CA GLU A 451 0.76 -31.40 -14.42
C GLU A 451 -0.60 -31.14 -13.72
N GLN A 452 -0.72 -30.02 -13.00
CA GLN A 452 -1.95 -29.54 -12.37
C GLN A 452 -2.74 -28.55 -13.25
N VAL A 453 -2.20 -28.13 -14.41
CA VAL A 453 -2.85 -27.16 -15.31
C VAL A 453 -3.65 -27.88 -16.40
N THR A 454 -4.96 -27.61 -16.42
CA THR A 454 -5.91 -28.10 -17.44
C THR A 454 -6.39 -27.02 -18.41
N GLY A 455 -6.13 -25.74 -18.10
CA GLY A 455 -6.36 -24.61 -19.00
C GLY A 455 -5.29 -24.47 -20.09
N THR A 456 -5.44 -23.47 -20.96
CA THR A 456 -4.49 -23.19 -22.03
C THR A 456 -3.33 -22.31 -21.54
N MET A 457 -2.11 -22.79 -21.75
CA MET A 457 -0.88 -22.03 -21.58
C MET A 457 -0.59 -21.20 -22.83
N PHE A 458 -0.78 -19.89 -22.73
CA PHE A 458 -0.37 -18.92 -23.76
C PHE A 458 1.05 -18.43 -23.45
N ILE A 459 2.01 -18.80 -24.31
CA ILE A 459 3.46 -18.57 -24.12
C ILE A 459 4.09 -17.62 -25.16
N PRO A 460 5.13 -16.84 -24.81
CA PRO A 460 5.80 -15.95 -25.77
C PRO A 460 6.37 -16.71 -26.98
N THR A 461 6.02 -16.23 -28.17
CA THR A 461 6.40 -16.81 -29.45
C THR A 461 7.93 -16.95 -29.57
N GLY A 462 8.41 -18.15 -29.93
CA GLY A 462 9.85 -18.41 -30.16
C GLY A 462 10.70 -18.60 -28.90
N SER A 463 10.13 -18.58 -27.70
CA SER A 463 10.88 -18.73 -26.45
C SER A 463 11.55 -20.09 -26.28
N ALA A 464 12.88 -20.10 -26.23
CA ALA A 464 13.66 -21.32 -26.00
C ALA A 464 13.53 -21.89 -24.58
N PHE A 465 12.88 -21.22 -23.63
CA PHE A 465 12.47 -21.81 -22.35
C PHE A 465 11.16 -22.58 -22.53
N TRP A 466 10.12 -21.90 -23.02
CA TRP A 466 8.76 -22.45 -23.12
C TRP A 466 8.64 -23.65 -24.06
N GLN A 467 9.39 -23.68 -25.18
CA GLN A 467 9.42 -24.85 -26.06
C GLN A 467 9.88 -26.13 -25.32
N LYS A 468 10.78 -26.03 -24.33
CA LYS A 468 11.20 -27.20 -23.52
C LYS A 468 10.13 -27.67 -22.54
N GLN A 469 9.30 -26.75 -22.04
CA GLN A 469 8.16 -27.12 -21.20
C GLN A 469 7.08 -27.78 -22.07
N LYS A 470 6.85 -27.28 -23.28
CA LYS A 470 5.98 -27.91 -24.29
C LYS A 470 6.45 -29.31 -24.69
N GLU A 471 7.76 -29.52 -24.83
CA GLU A 471 8.36 -30.86 -25.01
C GLU A 471 8.19 -31.77 -23.78
N ARG A 472 8.26 -31.22 -22.55
CA ARG A 472 8.17 -32.00 -21.30
C ARG A 472 6.73 -32.37 -20.91
N TYR A 473 5.77 -31.49 -21.15
CA TYR A 473 4.36 -31.66 -20.79
C TYR A 473 3.45 -31.57 -22.03
N PRO A 474 3.48 -32.58 -22.93
CA PRO A 474 2.76 -32.56 -24.21
C PRO A 474 1.23 -32.63 -24.06
N ASN A 475 0.72 -32.98 -22.87
CA ASN A 475 -0.72 -33.12 -22.60
C ASN A 475 -1.44 -31.78 -22.33
N ILE A 476 -0.69 -30.68 -22.18
CA ILE A 476 -1.23 -29.34 -21.91
C ILE A 476 -1.56 -28.64 -23.23
N SER A 477 -2.64 -27.85 -23.24
CA SER A 477 -2.97 -26.95 -24.35
C SER A 477 -1.96 -25.80 -24.41
N TRP A 478 -1.04 -25.82 -25.38
CA TRP A 478 0.02 -24.79 -25.54
C TRP A 478 -0.20 -23.94 -26.80
N GLN A 479 -0.57 -22.67 -26.63
CA GLN A 479 -0.68 -21.70 -27.72
C GLN A 479 0.45 -20.66 -27.65
N GLU A 480 0.96 -20.23 -28.80
CA GLU A 480 1.88 -19.09 -28.87
C GLU A 480 1.10 -17.79 -28.97
N TRP A 481 1.48 -16.79 -28.18
CA TRP A 481 0.98 -15.42 -28.31
C TRP A 481 2.13 -14.43 -28.50
N THR A 482 1.78 -13.25 -28.97
CA THR A 482 2.64 -12.07 -28.91
C THR A 482 1.98 -11.11 -27.93
N PRO A 483 2.62 -10.77 -26.79
CA PRO A 483 2.11 -9.71 -25.95
C PRO A 483 2.12 -8.41 -26.74
N VAL A 484 0.95 -7.78 -26.91
CA VAL A 484 0.91 -6.36 -27.20
C VAL A 484 1.61 -5.67 -26.04
N ILE A 485 2.59 -4.85 -26.34
CA ILE A 485 3.26 -3.98 -25.37
C ILE A 485 2.78 -2.57 -25.70
N GLU A 486 1.72 -2.12 -25.03
CA GLU A 486 1.39 -0.70 -25.04
C GLU A 486 2.49 0.00 -24.24
N GLN A 487 3.20 0.91 -24.89
CA GLN A 487 4.23 1.68 -24.21
C GLN A 487 3.56 2.53 -23.12
N VAL A 488 3.99 2.29 -21.88
CA VAL A 488 3.74 3.20 -20.76
C VAL A 488 4.42 4.52 -21.11
N GLU A 489 3.71 5.63 -20.96
CA GLU A 489 4.29 6.95 -21.23
C GLU A 489 5.34 7.24 -20.15
N THR A 490 6.59 7.43 -20.59
CA THR A 490 7.72 7.62 -19.68
C THR A 490 7.74 9.05 -19.17
N GLU A 491 7.48 9.24 -17.88
CA GLU A 491 7.56 10.54 -17.24
C GLU A 491 9.03 10.94 -17.02
N THR A 492 9.57 11.69 -17.98
CA THR A 492 10.88 12.35 -17.85
C THR A 492 10.70 13.69 -17.13
N TYR A 493 11.11 13.74 -15.87
CA TYR A 493 11.14 14.99 -15.10
C TYR A 493 12.46 15.71 -15.35
N ASP A 494 12.37 16.91 -15.94
CA ASP A 494 13.50 17.85 -15.96
C ASP A 494 13.66 18.47 -14.57
N LEU A 495 14.89 18.47 -14.06
CA LEU A 495 15.16 18.73 -12.63
C LEU A 495 15.20 20.23 -12.29
N MET A 496 15.06 21.09 -13.30
CA MET A 496 15.25 22.54 -13.20
C MET A 496 14.10 23.27 -12.47
N GLU A 497 12.90 22.67 -12.36
CA GLU A 497 11.68 23.41 -11.96
C GLU A 497 11.12 23.11 -10.57
N GLN A 498 11.41 21.96 -9.94
CA GLN A 498 10.63 21.46 -8.78
C GLN A 498 11.46 20.99 -7.58
N TRP A 499 12.53 21.72 -7.24
CA TRP A 499 13.48 21.30 -6.20
C TRP A 499 13.32 22.05 -4.86
N ALA A 500 12.74 21.35 -3.89
CA ALA A 500 12.89 21.67 -2.47
C ALA A 500 14.00 20.78 -1.85
N PHE A 501 15.02 21.41 -1.27
CA PHE A 501 16.06 20.75 -0.49
C PHE A 501 15.71 20.75 1.01
N GLN A 502 16.35 19.85 1.77
CA GLN A 502 16.28 19.83 3.23
C GLN A 502 17.68 19.94 3.83
N ASP A 503 17.87 20.87 4.76
CA ASP A 503 19.13 21.06 5.49
C ASP A 503 19.29 20.02 6.62
N ASP A 504 19.65 18.79 6.26
CA ASP A 504 20.22 17.81 7.20
C ASP A 504 21.77 17.92 7.24
N PRO A 505 22.45 17.74 8.40
CA PRO A 505 23.92 17.85 8.56
C PRO A 505 24.78 16.94 7.65
N TYR A 506 24.22 15.95 6.95
CA TYR A 506 24.93 15.12 5.97
C TYR A 506 24.66 15.55 4.51
N THR A 507 23.85 16.58 4.29
CA THR A 507 23.45 17.08 2.97
C THR A 507 24.55 17.97 2.34
N VAL A 508 24.65 17.97 1.01
CA VAL A 508 25.48 18.91 0.24
C VAL A 508 24.66 19.88 -0.58
N SER A 509 25.11 21.13 -0.61
CA SER A 509 24.57 22.19 -1.46
C SER A 509 24.67 21.81 -2.94
N ALA A 510 23.59 22.01 -3.66
CA ALA A 510 23.51 21.87 -5.10
C ALA A 510 22.99 23.15 -5.75
N GLU A 511 23.50 23.49 -6.93
CA GLU A 511 23.23 24.74 -7.64
C GLU A 511 22.85 24.45 -9.11
N PRO A 512 21.90 25.20 -9.71
CA PRO A 512 21.69 25.16 -11.16
C PRO A 512 22.94 25.61 -11.91
N TRP A 513 23.27 24.93 -13.01
CA TRP A 513 24.51 25.14 -13.75
C TRP A 513 24.31 24.93 -15.25
N LEU A 514 25.21 25.48 -16.07
CA LEU A 514 25.32 25.26 -17.51
C LEU A 514 26.70 24.68 -17.79
N ASP A 515 26.76 23.49 -18.40
CA ASP A 515 28.05 22.84 -18.67
C ASP A 515 28.80 23.45 -19.87
N GLU A 516 30.00 22.92 -20.16
CA GLU A 516 30.88 23.41 -21.25
C GLU A 516 30.22 23.36 -22.65
N GLU A 517 29.14 22.60 -22.80
CA GLU A 517 28.38 22.42 -24.04
C GLU A 517 27.09 23.29 -24.06
N GLY A 518 26.84 24.06 -23.00
CA GLY A 518 25.66 24.90 -22.81
C GLY A 518 24.43 24.14 -22.29
N THR A 519 24.60 22.90 -21.82
CA THR A 519 23.49 22.06 -21.37
C THR A 519 23.13 22.38 -19.90
N PRO A 520 21.85 22.60 -19.57
CA PRO A 520 21.39 22.71 -18.19
C PRO A 520 21.69 21.44 -17.39
N CYS A 521 22.17 21.62 -16.16
CA CYS A 521 22.39 20.54 -15.21
C CYS A 521 22.43 21.07 -13.77
N VAL A 522 22.17 20.19 -12.80
CA VAL A 522 22.40 20.45 -11.39
C VAL A 522 23.84 20.10 -11.05
N LYS A 523 24.57 21.05 -10.44
CA LYS A 523 25.93 20.86 -9.93
C LYS A 523 25.92 20.63 -8.42
N ILE A 524 26.49 19.53 -7.96
CA ILE A 524 26.54 19.11 -6.54
C ILE A 524 28.00 19.06 -6.07
N HIS A 525 28.30 19.62 -4.90
CA HIS A 525 29.66 19.78 -4.36
C HIS A 525 29.98 18.79 -3.23
N PHE A 526 30.44 17.59 -3.57
CA PHE A 526 30.89 16.61 -2.57
C PHE A 526 32.28 16.97 -2.01
N SER A 527 32.41 17.03 -0.69
CA SER A 527 33.63 17.48 0.03
C SER A 527 34.08 16.51 1.14
N LYS A 528 33.22 15.58 1.55
CA LYS A 528 33.49 14.53 2.56
C LYS A 528 32.90 13.19 2.11
N LYS A 529 33.41 12.08 2.64
CA LYS A 529 32.66 10.83 2.63
C LYS A 529 31.35 10.97 3.40
N TYR A 530 30.35 10.17 3.02
CA TYR A 530 29.00 10.11 3.59
C TYR A 530 28.13 11.35 3.42
N GLN A 531 28.58 12.33 2.61
CA GLN A 531 27.68 13.36 2.11
C GLN A 531 26.67 12.76 1.13
N ARG A 532 25.44 13.30 1.20
CA ARG A 532 24.26 12.91 0.42
C ARG A 532 23.60 14.15 -0.16
N ILE A 533 22.73 13.98 -1.14
CA ILE A 533 21.71 14.97 -1.50
C ILE A 533 20.33 14.36 -1.22
N ALA A 534 19.46 15.13 -0.59
CA ALA A 534 18.04 14.84 -0.48
C ALA A 534 17.32 15.73 -1.51
N PHE A 535 16.56 15.14 -2.42
CA PHE A 535 15.69 15.88 -3.33
C PHE A 535 14.25 15.42 -3.16
N ARG A 536 13.34 16.39 -3.05
CA ARG A 536 11.90 16.14 -2.95
C ARG A 536 11.37 15.58 -4.28
N LEU A 537 10.52 14.57 -4.17
CA LEU A 537 9.67 14.09 -5.24
C LEU A 537 8.32 14.84 -5.15
N PRO A 538 7.66 15.17 -6.28
CA PRO A 538 6.32 15.73 -6.28
C PRO A 538 5.33 14.87 -5.48
N ASP A 539 4.30 15.47 -4.87
CA ASP A 539 3.45 14.82 -3.86
C ASP A 539 2.64 13.59 -4.36
N LYS A 540 2.63 13.33 -5.68
CA LYS A 540 2.05 12.13 -6.32
C LYS A 540 3.08 11.05 -6.66
N ILE A 541 4.35 11.26 -6.36
CA ILE A 541 5.48 10.46 -6.85
C ILE A 541 6.25 9.92 -5.65
N ARG A 542 6.11 8.63 -5.35
CA ARG A 542 7.03 7.93 -4.44
C ARG A 542 7.98 7.10 -5.28
N ALA A 543 9.25 7.03 -4.88
CA ALA A 543 10.27 6.20 -5.55
C ALA A 543 9.90 4.71 -5.72
N GLN A 544 8.93 4.24 -4.92
CA GLN A 544 8.39 2.88 -4.97
C GLN A 544 7.30 2.67 -6.03
N ASP A 545 6.71 3.70 -6.62
CA ASP A 545 5.64 3.55 -7.63
C ASP A 545 6.19 3.43 -9.06
N TYR A 546 7.52 3.33 -9.19
CA TYR A 546 8.23 3.22 -10.45
C TYR A 546 9.01 1.90 -10.53
N ALA A 547 9.20 1.41 -11.77
CA ALA A 547 9.88 0.15 -12.07
C ALA A 547 11.40 0.33 -12.09
N SER A 548 11.88 1.49 -12.55
CA SER A 548 13.28 1.93 -12.47
C SER A 548 13.38 3.46 -12.50
N VAL A 549 14.52 4.00 -12.07
CA VAL A 549 14.77 5.44 -11.90
C VAL A 549 16.11 5.80 -12.55
N SER A 550 16.05 6.12 -13.84
CA SER A 550 17.22 6.32 -14.70
C SER A 550 17.82 7.72 -14.52
N ILE A 551 18.86 7.82 -13.68
CA ILE A 551 19.62 9.06 -13.44
C ILE A 551 20.74 9.24 -14.48
N LYS A 552 20.75 10.36 -15.20
CA LYS A 552 21.78 10.74 -16.18
C LYS A 552 22.76 11.75 -15.57
N ALA A 553 24.04 11.39 -15.42
CA ALA A 553 25.05 12.21 -14.75
C ALA A 553 26.45 12.25 -15.42
N LYS A 554 27.25 13.25 -15.05
CA LYS A 554 28.66 13.47 -15.46
C LYS A 554 29.48 13.78 -14.21
N VAL A 555 30.66 13.18 -14.08
CA VAL A 555 31.58 13.41 -12.95
C VAL A 555 32.91 13.89 -13.50
N GLY A 556 33.22 15.17 -13.29
CA GLY A 556 34.27 15.85 -14.05
C GLY A 556 34.07 15.71 -15.56
N GLY A 557 35.12 15.42 -16.32
CA GLY A 557 35.08 15.30 -17.78
C GLY A 557 34.50 13.99 -18.35
N GLN A 558 33.64 13.25 -17.64
CA GLN A 558 33.13 11.96 -18.13
C GLN A 558 31.63 11.74 -17.86
N LEU A 559 30.83 11.78 -18.93
CA LEU A 559 29.40 11.41 -18.96
C LEU A 559 29.24 9.89 -18.87
N MET A 560 28.42 9.39 -17.94
CA MET A 560 28.20 7.94 -17.77
C MET A 560 26.86 7.56 -17.13
N PHE A 561 26.43 6.34 -17.49
CA PHE A 561 25.47 5.45 -16.83
C PHE A 561 23.99 5.85 -16.76
N GLU A 562 23.20 4.81 -16.55
CA GLU A 562 21.78 4.76 -16.30
C GLU A 562 21.59 3.87 -15.05
N LEU A 563 20.61 4.20 -14.20
CA LEU A 563 20.39 3.57 -12.90
C LEU A 563 19.13 2.67 -12.90
N SER A 564 19.16 1.58 -13.67
CA SER A 564 18.08 0.58 -13.60
C SER A 564 18.05 -0.10 -12.23
N VAL A 565 16.88 -0.12 -11.58
CA VAL A 565 16.70 -0.55 -10.18
C VAL A 565 16.22 -2.01 -10.12
N ASP A 566 16.75 -2.88 -10.98
CA ASP A 566 16.28 -4.27 -11.14
C ASP A 566 16.48 -5.17 -9.90
N ASP A 567 17.43 -4.81 -9.03
CA ASP A 567 17.85 -5.56 -7.84
C ASP A 567 17.25 -4.93 -6.53
N ILE A 568 15.97 -4.49 -6.51
CA ILE A 568 15.31 -3.98 -5.29
C ILE A 568 15.39 -5.03 -4.17
N ARG A 569 16.05 -4.69 -3.07
CA ARG A 569 16.01 -5.47 -1.83
C ARG A 569 15.21 -4.73 -0.78
N MET A 570 14.17 -5.39 -0.26
CA MET A 570 13.66 -5.09 1.07
C MET A 570 14.67 -5.64 2.09
N ASP A 571 15.00 -4.86 3.12
CA ASP A 571 15.77 -5.37 4.27
C ASP A 571 14.80 -5.97 5.29
N GLU A 572 14.60 -7.29 5.21
CA GLU A 572 13.73 -8.06 6.12
C GLU A 572 14.24 -8.07 7.58
N SER A 573 15.36 -7.40 7.91
CA SER A 573 15.98 -7.43 9.25
C SER A 573 15.65 -6.26 10.17
N GLN A 574 14.85 -5.28 9.72
CA GLN A 574 14.29 -4.20 10.54
C GLN A 574 12.78 -4.08 10.31
N GLY A 575 11.99 -4.07 11.39
CA GLY A 575 10.52 -4.10 11.32
C GLY A 575 9.84 -2.77 10.98
N ALA A 576 10.43 -1.93 10.14
CA ALA A 576 9.90 -0.63 9.74
C ALA A 576 10.34 -0.24 8.32
N VAL A 577 9.38 0.23 7.52
CA VAL A 577 9.49 0.97 6.24
C VAL A 577 10.61 0.51 5.29
N GLY A 578 10.24 -0.23 4.24
CA GLY A 578 11.15 -0.79 3.23
C GLY A 578 11.93 0.25 2.42
N GLY A 579 13.08 0.67 2.92
CA GLY A 579 14.02 1.53 2.21
C GLY A 579 14.61 0.85 0.97
N LEU A 580 14.19 1.28 -0.22
CA LEU A 580 14.90 1.01 -1.49
C LEU A 580 16.42 1.21 -1.27
N THR A 581 17.24 0.26 -1.72
CA THR A 581 18.70 0.33 -1.57
C THR A 581 19.38 -0.26 -2.82
N ALA A 582 19.96 0.61 -3.66
CA ALA A 582 20.65 0.20 -4.90
C ALA A 582 22.18 0.27 -4.75
N ASP A 583 22.83 -0.87 -4.46
CA ASP A 583 24.30 -0.99 -4.35
C ASP A 583 25.01 -0.83 -5.71
N CYS A 584 25.49 0.37 -6.04
CA CYS A 584 26.30 0.58 -7.26
C CYS A 584 27.70 1.14 -6.93
N ALA A 585 28.75 0.53 -7.52
CA ALA A 585 30.15 0.85 -7.22
C ALA A 585 30.75 1.81 -8.26
N TYR A 586 30.80 3.10 -7.93
CA TYR A 586 31.14 4.18 -8.85
C TYR A 586 32.62 4.58 -8.78
N PRO A 587 33.21 5.04 -9.89
CA PRO A 587 34.59 5.51 -9.91
C PRO A 587 34.75 6.84 -9.17
N PHE A 588 35.59 6.86 -8.14
CA PHE A 588 36.03 8.09 -7.48
C PHE A 588 37.51 8.33 -7.76
N TYR A 589 37.88 9.60 -7.89
CA TYR A 589 39.26 10.04 -8.01
C TYR A 589 39.70 10.64 -6.67
N TYR A 590 40.95 10.43 -6.28
CA TYR A 590 41.52 11.00 -5.06
C TYR A 590 43.03 11.17 -5.20
N ASP A 591 43.60 12.25 -4.67
CA ASP A 591 45.04 12.46 -4.71
C ASP A 591 45.77 11.47 -3.78
N GLY A 592 46.90 10.93 -4.25
CA GLY A 592 47.83 10.13 -3.47
C GLY A 592 48.90 10.97 -2.76
N GLU A 593 49.69 10.31 -1.91
CA GLU A 593 50.76 10.93 -1.10
C GLU A 593 51.83 11.69 -1.90
N GLU A 594 51.92 11.49 -3.22
CA GLU A 594 52.87 12.15 -4.14
C GLU A 594 52.16 12.93 -5.27
N GLY A 595 50.89 13.32 -5.08
CA GLY A 595 50.12 14.08 -6.08
C GLY A 595 49.61 13.28 -7.28
N GLU A 596 49.83 11.96 -7.32
CA GLU A 596 49.18 11.06 -8.29
C GLU A 596 47.66 11.04 -8.09
N THR A 597 46.87 11.27 -9.14
CA THR A 597 45.41 11.02 -9.09
C THR A 597 45.13 9.52 -9.07
N LYS A 598 44.92 8.97 -7.87
CA LYS A 598 44.55 7.57 -7.62
C LYS A 598 43.06 7.35 -7.93
N PHE A 599 42.70 6.08 -8.17
CA PHE A 599 41.37 5.66 -8.63
C PHE A 599 40.76 4.67 -7.65
N GLY A 600 39.70 5.10 -6.97
CA GLY A 600 38.87 4.28 -6.08
C GLY A 600 37.59 3.83 -6.75
N THR A 601 36.84 2.97 -6.05
CA THR A 601 35.42 2.74 -6.33
C THR A 601 34.66 2.64 -5.03
N GLU A 602 33.76 3.58 -4.77
CA GLU A 602 32.93 3.59 -3.56
C GLU A 602 31.50 3.18 -3.92
N GLU A 603 30.77 2.65 -2.94
CA GLU A 603 29.36 2.28 -3.09
C GLU A 603 28.50 3.56 -2.91
N VAL A 604 27.75 3.94 -3.94
CA VAL A 604 26.71 4.99 -3.85
C VAL A 604 25.36 4.29 -3.70
N GLU A 605 24.53 4.90 -2.88
CA GLU A 605 23.27 4.37 -2.38
C GLU A 605 22.14 5.32 -2.77
N LEU A 606 21.12 4.79 -3.44
CA LEU A 606 19.80 5.40 -3.55
C LEU A 606 18.93 4.89 -2.40
N LYS A 607 18.30 5.80 -1.65
CA LYS A 607 17.40 5.47 -0.53
C LYS A 607 16.10 6.26 -0.52
N ASN A 608 15.02 5.59 -0.11
CA ASN A 608 13.81 6.25 0.39
C ASN A 608 14.06 6.63 1.87
N ALA A 609 13.66 7.82 2.30
CA ALA A 609 14.01 8.34 3.61
C ALA A 609 13.01 7.87 4.70
N SER A 610 13.52 7.14 5.70
CA SER A 610 12.70 6.42 6.68
C SER A 610 11.99 7.31 7.70
N ASN A 611 10.78 6.90 8.07
CA ASN A 611 9.98 7.30 9.24
C ASN A 611 9.34 8.71 9.28
N ASP A 612 9.61 9.61 8.32
CA ASP A 612 8.74 10.80 8.10
C ASP A 612 8.85 11.42 6.70
N MET A 613 9.62 10.81 5.79
CA MET A 613 10.14 11.46 4.58
C MET A 613 9.82 10.66 3.30
N THR A 614 8.60 10.15 3.17
CA THR A 614 8.11 9.38 2.01
C THR A 614 8.17 10.15 0.68
N SER A 615 8.33 11.47 0.74
CA SER A 615 8.47 12.37 -0.42
C SER A 615 9.92 12.72 -0.78
N TYR A 616 10.95 12.09 -0.18
CA TYR A 616 12.36 12.44 -0.45
C TYR A 616 13.20 11.24 -0.90
N MET A 617 13.97 11.44 -1.98
CA MET A 617 14.98 10.50 -2.44
C MET A 617 16.38 10.96 -2.02
N LEU A 618 17.14 10.04 -1.41
CA LEU A 618 18.52 10.24 -0.99
C LEU A 618 19.48 9.63 -2.02
N LEU A 619 20.50 10.39 -2.42
CA LEU A 619 21.61 9.93 -3.27
C LEU A 619 22.96 10.30 -2.61
N GLY A 620 23.83 9.33 -2.34
CA GLY A 620 25.17 9.63 -1.82
C GLY A 620 26.05 8.43 -1.49
N THR A 621 27.27 8.68 -0.99
CA THR A 621 28.27 7.63 -0.69
C THR A 621 27.97 6.88 0.60
N CYS A 622 28.12 5.54 0.61
CA CYS A 622 27.63 4.68 1.68
C CYS A 622 28.74 4.04 2.55
N ARG A 623 28.68 4.27 3.87
CA ARG A 623 29.06 3.37 5.00
C ARG A 623 28.82 4.05 6.36
N ASP A 624 29.27 3.42 7.45
CA ASP A 624 28.98 3.83 8.84
C ASP A 624 29.63 5.17 9.25
N PRO A 625 29.00 5.93 10.18
CA PRO A 625 29.54 7.19 10.71
C PRO A 625 30.87 7.08 11.47
N GLU A 626 31.33 5.87 11.82
CA GLU A 626 32.58 5.67 12.58
C GLU A 626 33.85 5.70 11.70
N ASP A 627 33.73 5.53 10.37
CA ASP A 627 34.84 5.42 9.41
C ASP A 627 35.00 6.70 8.53
N VAL A 628 35.05 7.91 9.12
CA VAL A 628 35.09 9.19 8.35
C VAL A 628 36.51 9.58 7.93
N GLU A 629 36.82 9.42 6.64
CA GLU A 629 38.00 10.03 6.00
C GLU A 629 37.63 11.35 5.29
N VAL A 630 38.48 12.37 5.42
CA VAL A 630 38.33 13.68 4.76
C VAL A 630 39.03 13.66 3.39
N TYR A 631 38.37 14.11 2.33
CA TYR A 631 38.99 14.28 1.02
C TYR A 631 39.76 15.60 0.93
N GLY A 632 40.94 15.58 0.28
CA GLY A 632 41.79 16.77 0.10
C GLY A 632 41.29 17.81 -0.92
N ARG A 633 40.17 17.55 -1.61
CA ARG A 633 39.54 18.46 -2.60
C ARG A 633 38.02 18.30 -2.61
N LYS A 634 37.32 19.34 -3.07
CA LYS A 634 35.91 19.27 -3.51
C LYS A 634 35.82 18.53 -4.85
N TYR A 635 34.72 17.81 -5.07
CA TYR A 635 34.38 17.16 -6.33
C TYR A 635 32.99 17.59 -6.82
N GLU A 636 32.92 17.88 -8.11
CA GLU A 636 31.71 18.37 -8.78
C GLU A 636 31.00 17.23 -9.49
N PHE A 637 29.72 17.05 -9.19
CA PHE A 637 28.85 16.01 -9.76
C PHE A 637 27.68 16.70 -10.48
N TYR A 638 27.49 16.39 -11.75
CA TYR A 638 26.53 17.08 -12.62
C TYR A 638 25.38 16.13 -12.99
N ILE A 639 24.13 16.46 -12.62
CA ILE A 639 22.92 15.69 -12.98
C ILE A 639 22.16 16.43 -14.07
N TYR A 640 21.80 15.74 -15.15
CA TYR A 640 21.07 16.32 -16.28
C TYR A 640 19.58 15.96 -16.27
N SER A 641 19.23 14.76 -15.81
CA SER A 641 17.83 14.31 -15.72
C SER A 641 17.71 13.11 -14.79
N ILE A 642 16.50 12.93 -14.24
CA ILE A 642 16.06 11.66 -13.64
C ILE A 642 14.77 11.27 -14.33
N THR A 643 14.80 10.14 -15.06
CA THR A 643 13.61 9.59 -15.70
C THR A 643 12.99 8.53 -14.80
N PHE A 644 11.70 8.68 -14.52
CA PHE A 644 10.95 7.77 -13.66
C PHE A 644 10.12 6.86 -14.56
N ASN A 645 10.48 5.58 -14.66
CA ASN A 645 9.82 4.64 -15.56
C ASN A 645 8.62 4.01 -14.83
N PRO A 646 7.35 4.35 -15.16
CA PRO A 646 6.23 4.03 -14.29
C PRO A 646 5.93 2.53 -14.22
N ILE A 647 5.40 2.08 -13.08
CA ILE A 647 4.80 0.75 -12.96
C ILE A 647 3.55 0.65 -13.86
N SER A 648 2.74 1.71 -13.92
CA SER A 648 1.70 1.89 -14.93
C SER A 648 1.16 3.32 -14.90
N SER A 649 1.07 3.98 -16.06
CA SER A 649 0.06 5.03 -16.28
C SER A 649 -1.33 4.36 -16.32
N GLY A 650 -2.36 4.98 -15.76
CA GLY A 650 -3.67 4.36 -15.51
C GLY A 650 -4.27 3.57 -16.69
N THR A 651 -4.69 2.32 -16.39
CA THR A 651 -5.68 1.52 -17.14
C THR A 651 -5.65 1.56 -18.67
N LYS A 652 -4.52 1.21 -19.29
CA LYS A 652 -4.51 0.70 -20.68
C LYS A 652 -4.87 -0.80 -20.68
N LYS A 653 -6.03 -1.14 -21.24
CA LYS A 653 -6.64 -2.48 -21.17
C LYS A 653 -6.26 -3.33 -22.37
N TYR A 654 -5.38 -4.30 -22.15
CA TYR A 654 -5.01 -5.31 -23.14
C TYR A 654 -6.21 -6.18 -23.55
N VAL A 655 -6.79 -5.88 -24.72
CA VAL A 655 -7.84 -6.70 -25.34
C VAL A 655 -7.19 -7.88 -26.05
N PHE A 656 -7.60 -9.10 -25.71
CA PHE A 656 -7.23 -10.29 -26.45
C PHE A 656 -7.96 -10.30 -27.81
N GLU A 657 -7.24 -10.02 -28.90
CA GLU A 657 -7.73 -10.36 -30.23
C GLU A 657 -7.77 -11.88 -30.38
N LYS A 658 -8.93 -12.48 -30.06
CA LYS A 658 -9.18 -13.89 -30.31
C LYS A 658 -9.05 -14.13 -31.81
N LYS A 659 -8.00 -14.84 -32.20
CA LYS A 659 -7.68 -15.21 -33.58
C LYS A 659 -8.93 -15.83 -34.24
N THR A 660 -9.57 -15.08 -35.13
CA THR A 660 -10.75 -15.53 -35.84
C THR A 660 -10.33 -16.56 -36.88
N GLU A 661 -10.76 -17.82 -36.70
CA GLU A 661 -10.60 -18.85 -37.71
C GLU A 661 -11.46 -18.48 -38.93
N ALA A 662 -10.88 -18.54 -40.12
CA ALA A 662 -11.59 -18.18 -41.34
C ALA A 662 -12.67 -19.24 -41.67
N GLU A 663 -13.87 -18.78 -42.00
CA GLU A 663 -14.98 -19.65 -42.38
C GLU A 663 -14.74 -20.29 -43.76
N GLU A 664 -14.08 -21.44 -43.81
CA GLU A 664 -14.24 -22.36 -44.95
C GLU A 664 -15.56 -23.11 -44.81
N THR A 665 -16.62 -22.58 -45.43
CA THR A 665 -17.94 -23.23 -45.51
C THR A 665 -17.95 -24.39 -46.51
N PRO A 666 -18.49 -25.55 -46.14
CA PRO A 666 -19.23 -26.41 -47.07
C PRO A 666 -20.74 -26.39 -46.76
N SER A 667 -21.57 -26.36 -47.80
CA SER A 667 -23.04 -26.40 -47.68
C SER A 667 -23.57 -27.83 -47.41
N PRO A 668 -24.80 -27.99 -46.86
CA PRO A 668 -25.21 -29.22 -46.18
C PRO A 668 -25.87 -30.30 -47.05
N SER A 669 -25.89 -31.53 -46.54
CA SER A 669 -26.73 -32.65 -47.00
C SER A 669 -27.49 -33.30 -45.83
N ILE A 670 -28.64 -33.94 -46.10
CA ILE A 670 -29.78 -34.02 -45.17
C ILE A 670 -30.09 -35.45 -44.65
N GLN A 671 -30.03 -35.63 -43.31
CA GLN A 671 -30.82 -36.57 -42.45
C GLN A 671 -30.80 -38.11 -42.74
N PRO A 672 -31.46 -38.99 -41.92
CA PRO A 672 -32.11 -38.79 -40.61
C PRO A 672 -31.65 -39.74 -39.45
N THR A 673 -32.26 -39.48 -38.29
CA THR A 673 -32.34 -40.21 -37.00
C THR A 673 -32.27 -41.75 -36.97
N GLU A 674 -31.76 -42.30 -35.84
CA GLU A 674 -32.53 -43.25 -35.00
C GLU A 674 -32.03 -43.36 -33.53
N THR A 675 -32.89 -43.84 -32.63
CA THR A 675 -32.67 -44.17 -31.20
C THR A 675 -33.95 -44.89 -30.71
N PRO A 676 -33.93 -45.94 -29.86
CA PRO A 676 -33.60 -45.77 -28.43
C PRO A 676 -33.08 -47.01 -27.61
N SER A 677 -32.34 -46.76 -26.51
CA SER A 677 -32.48 -47.42 -25.17
C SER A 677 -32.31 -48.96 -24.96
N PRO A 678 -32.28 -49.51 -23.71
CA PRO A 678 -31.69 -49.05 -22.42
C PRO A 678 -30.91 -50.17 -21.65
N SER A 679 -30.68 -49.97 -20.33
CA SER A 679 -30.43 -50.98 -19.25
C SER A 679 -28.97 -51.43 -18.95
N ILE A 680 -28.56 -51.88 -17.74
CA ILE A 680 -29.08 -51.82 -16.33
C ILE A 680 -27.89 -52.02 -15.32
N GLN A 681 -28.08 -51.72 -14.03
CA GLN A 681 -27.13 -51.83 -12.89
C GLN A 681 -27.46 -53.05 -11.96
N PRO A 682 -26.75 -53.38 -10.83
CA PRO A 682 -25.36 -53.17 -10.38
C PRO A 682 -24.74 -54.46 -9.72
N THR A 683 -23.92 -54.31 -8.65
CA THR A 683 -23.49 -55.32 -7.61
C THR A 683 -22.44 -56.39 -8.03
N GLU A 684 -21.57 -56.96 -7.16
CA GLU A 684 -21.43 -56.92 -5.69
C GLU A 684 -19.95 -57.09 -5.20
N THR A 685 -19.70 -57.00 -3.89
CA THR A 685 -18.39 -57.18 -3.18
C THR A 685 -17.97 -58.64 -2.93
N PRO A 686 -16.75 -58.88 -2.44
CA PRO A 686 -16.67 -59.52 -1.11
C PRO A 686 -15.63 -58.90 -0.14
N VAL A 687 -15.68 -59.33 1.13
CA VAL A 687 -14.86 -58.86 2.27
C VAL A 687 -14.24 -60.06 3.02
N SER A 688 -13.04 -59.91 3.59
CA SER A 688 -12.53 -60.81 4.64
C SER A 688 -11.58 -60.09 5.61
N THR A 689 -11.88 -60.18 6.92
CA THR A 689 -11.05 -59.77 8.07
C THR A 689 -9.94 -60.82 8.34
N ILE A 690 -8.94 -60.65 9.24
CA ILE A 690 -9.00 -60.66 10.72
C ILE A 690 -7.62 -60.22 11.31
N SER A 691 -7.60 -59.64 12.52
CA SER A 691 -6.42 -59.31 13.38
C SER A 691 -6.53 -60.11 14.72
N PRO A 692 -5.63 -60.06 15.75
CA PRO A 692 -4.58 -59.08 16.13
C PRO A 692 -3.17 -59.77 16.19
N THR A 693 -2.16 -59.56 17.07
CA THR A 693 -1.97 -58.86 18.37
C THR A 693 -0.47 -58.64 18.68
N GLY A 694 -0.11 -57.66 19.53
CA GLY A 694 1.15 -57.72 20.31
C GLY A 694 1.81 -56.39 20.71
N LEU A 695 1.80 -56.06 22.02
CA LEU A 695 2.72 -55.11 22.69
C LEU A 695 3.38 -55.88 23.87
N PRO A 696 4.64 -55.58 24.28
CA PRO A 696 4.98 -54.45 25.17
C PRO A 696 6.30 -53.73 24.74
N SER A 697 6.97 -52.80 25.46
CA SER A 697 6.65 -51.71 26.42
C SER A 697 7.80 -51.54 27.44
N GLN A 698 8.32 -50.30 27.59
CA GLN A 698 9.08 -49.74 28.75
C GLN A 698 10.59 -50.03 28.98
N THR A 699 11.41 -48.96 28.92
CA THR A 699 12.32 -48.32 29.93
C THR A 699 13.01 -49.12 31.06
N PRO A 700 14.07 -48.63 31.80
CA PRO A 700 14.40 -47.21 32.12
C PRO A 700 15.90 -46.76 32.27
N SER A 701 16.08 -45.45 32.54
CA SER A 701 17.19 -44.81 33.33
C SER A 701 18.66 -44.85 32.80
N ALA A 702 19.59 -43.96 33.20
CA ALA A 702 19.56 -42.85 34.16
C ALA A 702 20.49 -41.66 33.74
N ALA A 703 20.48 -40.59 34.53
CA ALA A 703 21.40 -39.43 34.53
C ALA A 703 21.70 -39.06 36.02
N PRO A 704 22.41 -37.96 36.39
CA PRO A 704 23.19 -36.98 35.62
C PRO A 704 24.62 -36.72 36.20
N GLU A 705 25.37 -35.76 35.65
CA GLU A 705 26.23 -34.88 36.48
C GLU A 705 26.52 -33.54 35.79
N ASN A 706 26.93 -32.50 36.54
CA ASN A 706 26.75 -31.10 36.14
C ASN A 706 27.81 -30.15 36.75
N ILE A 707 28.73 -29.61 35.93
CA ILE A 707 29.66 -28.51 36.31
C ILE A 707 29.88 -27.56 35.12
N ALA A 708 29.91 -26.25 35.41
CA ALA A 708 30.33 -25.16 34.53
C ALA A 708 31.09 -24.09 35.35
N PRO A 709 31.57 -22.99 34.75
CA PRO A 709 32.55 -22.92 33.65
C PRO A 709 33.83 -22.17 34.10
N SER A 710 34.87 -22.11 33.26
CA SER A 710 36.01 -21.20 33.50
C SER A 710 36.55 -20.55 32.21
N PHE A 711 36.99 -19.30 32.33
CA PHE A 711 37.64 -18.51 31.29
C PHE A 711 39.15 -18.45 31.53
N SER A 712 39.97 -18.72 30.51
CA SER A 712 41.06 -17.82 30.05
C SER A 712 42.14 -18.55 29.24
N HIS A 713 42.29 -18.21 27.95
CA HIS A 713 43.49 -17.56 27.39
C HIS A 713 43.41 -17.49 25.85
N LYS A 714 43.90 -16.39 25.26
CA LYS A 714 44.18 -16.29 23.82
C LYS A 714 45.61 -16.72 23.54
N PRO A 715 45.84 -17.53 22.50
CA PRO A 715 47.06 -17.45 21.69
C PRO A 715 46.84 -16.61 20.41
N GLU A 716 47.95 -16.16 19.84
CA GLU A 716 48.07 -15.11 18.83
C GLU A 716 47.48 -15.42 17.43
N LYS A 717 47.30 -14.37 16.62
CA LYS A 717 46.93 -14.49 15.20
C LYS A 717 48.13 -14.87 14.35
N SER A 718 48.10 -16.05 13.72
CA SER A 718 49.01 -16.36 12.61
C SER A 718 48.65 -15.55 11.35
N PRO A 719 49.65 -15.18 10.50
CA PRO A 719 49.40 -14.36 9.32
C PRO A 719 48.60 -15.14 8.25
N ALA A 720 47.50 -14.55 7.78
CA ALA A 720 46.56 -15.19 6.87
C ALA A 720 47.22 -15.65 5.54
N GLY A 721 47.19 -16.96 5.27
CA GLY A 721 47.78 -17.57 4.08
C GLY A 721 47.22 -16.99 2.78
N ARG A 722 48.09 -16.39 1.96
CA ARG A 722 47.71 -15.72 0.70
C ARG A 722 47.05 -16.70 -0.29
N PRO A 723 45.91 -16.35 -0.92
CA PRO A 723 45.21 -17.25 -1.83
C PRO A 723 46.03 -17.56 -3.09
N MET A 724 45.99 -18.81 -3.53
CA MET A 724 46.68 -19.31 -4.71
C MET A 724 45.72 -19.47 -5.89
N ILE A 725 46.19 -19.08 -7.09
CA ILE A 725 45.49 -19.27 -8.37
C ILE A 725 46.33 -20.11 -9.35
N SER A 726 45.68 -20.96 -10.12
CA SER A 726 46.28 -21.74 -11.21
C SER A 726 45.28 -21.94 -12.36
N PHE A 727 45.79 -22.27 -13.55
CA PHE A 727 45.00 -22.39 -14.76
C PHE A 727 45.30 -23.71 -15.48
N LYS A 728 44.28 -24.27 -16.14
CA LYS A 728 44.46 -25.20 -17.27
C LYS A 728 43.54 -24.75 -18.41
N LYS A 729 44.04 -24.67 -19.65
CA LYS A 729 43.16 -24.54 -20.83
C LYS A 729 42.48 -25.89 -21.07
N LYS A 730 41.21 -25.88 -21.50
CA LYS A 730 40.48 -27.08 -21.94
C LYS A 730 39.52 -26.77 -23.09
N GLY A 731 39.15 -27.82 -23.82
CA GLY A 731 38.19 -27.77 -24.94
C GLY A 731 38.80 -27.36 -26.28
N HIS A 732 38.13 -27.76 -27.35
CA HIS A 732 38.45 -27.43 -28.74
C HIS A 732 37.25 -26.73 -29.40
N GLY A 733 37.39 -26.24 -30.64
CA GLY A 733 36.31 -25.55 -31.36
C GLY A 733 35.69 -24.40 -30.56
N ASN A 734 34.36 -24.31 -30.54
CA ASN A 734 33.58 -23.32 -29.77
C ASN A 734 33.36 -23.69 -28.29
N ARG A 735 33.91 -24.82 -27.82
CA ARG A 735 33.84 -25.30 -26.42
C ARG A 735 35.12 -25.00 -25.62
N ARG A 736 35.93 -24.02 -26.04
CA ARG A 736 37.16 -23.58 -25.34
C ARG A 736 36.87 -22.82 -24.04
N TYR A 737 37.53 -23.19 -22.95
CA TYR A 737 37.47 -22.47 -21.68
C TYR A 737 38.80 -22.52 -20.89
N ILE A 738 38.96 -21.55 -19.98
CA ILE A 738 39.99 -21.54 -18.94
C ILE A 738 39.39 -22.20 -17.70
N GLN A 739 40.03 -23.26 -17.19
CA GLN A 739 39.74 -23.82 -15.89
C GLN A 739 40.59 -23.09 -14.84
N VAL A 740 40.02 -22.06 -14.20
CA VAL A 740 40.64 -21.31 -13.10
C VAL A 740 40.45 -22.12 -11.82
N SER A 741 41.55 -22.51 -11.17
CA SER A 741 41.52 -23.23 -9.88
C SER A 741 42.09 -22.34 -8.80
N ILE A 742 41.33 -22.18 -7.72
CA ILE A 742 41.60 -21.28 -6.59
C ILE A 742 41.71 -22.13 -5.33
N LYS A 743 42.76 -21.93 -4.53
CA LYS A 743 42.95 -22.57 -3.22
C LYS A 743 43.31 -21.50 -2.19
N SER A 744 42.67 -21.54 -1.02
CA SER A 744 42.98 -20.65 0.11
C SER A 744 42.70 -21.36 1.43
N THR A 745 43.49 -21.04 2.45
CA THR A 745 43.20 -21.36 3.85
C THR A 745 42.53 -20.20 4.60
N ALA A 746 42.51 -18.99 4.02
CA ALA A 746 41.86 -17.80 4.58
C ALA A 746 40.72 -17.29 3.67
N GLY A 747 39.56 -16.99 4.26
CA GLY A 747 38.33 -16.58 3.58
C GLY A 747 37.50 -17.75 3.04
N ARG A 748 36.24 -17.85 3.48
CA ARG A 748 35.24 -18.83 3.00
C ARG A 748 34.75 -18.54 1.57
N TYR A 749 34.90 -17.31 1.08
CA TYR A 749 34.44 -16.84 -0.23
C TYR A 749 35.55 -16.12 -1.00
N PHE A 750 35.31 -15.80 -2.27
CA PHE A 750 36.27 -15.07 -3.11
C PHE A 750 35.62 -14.21 -4.19
N ASP A 751 36.34 -13.17 -4.60
CA ASP A 751 36.09 -12.39 -5.81
C ASP A 751 37.26 -12.58 -6.79
N LEU A 752 36.94 -12.71 -8.08
CA LEU A 752 37.90 -12.95 -9.17
C LEU A 752 37.97 -11.72 -10.09
N TYR A 753 39.18 -11.28 -10.39
CA TYR A 753 39.46 -10.06 -11.16
C TYR A 753 40.32 -10.39 -12.38
N MET A 754 40.08 -9.73 -13.52
CA MET A 754 40.88 -9.88 -14.74
C MET A 754 41.23 -8.53 -15.40
N LYS A 755 42.36 -8.47 -16.11
CA LYS A 755 42.75 -7.35 -16.98
C LYS A 755 43.44 -7.84 -18.25
N LYS A 756 43.31 -7.08 -19.34
CA LYS A 756 44.22 -7.15 -20.50
C LYS A 756 45.55 -6.45 -20.13
N LYS A 757 46.69 -6.87 -20.70
CA LYS A 757 47.97 -6.14 -20.53
C LYS A 757 47.76 -4.65 -20.85
N GLY A 758 48.17 -3.76 -19.94
CA GLY A 758 48.03 -2.30 -20.11
C GLY A 758 46.63 -1.71 -19.89
N LYS A 759 45.70 -2.42 -19.22
CA LYS A 759 44.37 -1.90 -18.83
C LYS A 759 44.06 -2.17 -17.35
N LYS A 760 43.09 -1.43 -16.79
CA LYS A 760 42.60 -1.59 -15.40
C LYS A 760 41.99 -3.00 -15.17
N TYR A 761 41.87 -3.39 -13.90
CA TYR A 761 41.21 -4.64 -13.50
C TYR A 761 39.69 -4.49 -13.49
N VAL A 762 38.99 -5.51 -13.98
CA VAL A 762 37.53 -5.65 -13.90
C VAL A 762 37.20 -6.89 -13.06
N ARG A 763 36.21 -6.76 -12.15
CA ARG A 763 35.68 -7.86 -11.34
C ARG A 763 34.73 -8.71 -12.19
N ILE A 764 34.86 -10.04 -12.12
CA ILE A 764 33.95 -10.94 -12.82
C ILE A 764 32.71 -11.15 -11.95
N ARG A 765 31.51 -10.72 -12.39
CA ARG A 765 30.23 -10.99 -11.69
C ARG A 765 30.01 -12.51 -11.71
N LEU A 766 29.94 -13.12 -10.52
CA LEU A 766 29.78 -14.56 -10.30
C LEU A 766 28.72 -14.74 -9.20
N LYS A 767 27.76 -15.66 -9.38
CA LYS A 767 26.83 -16.05 -8.29
C LYS A 767 27.66 -16.49 -7.05
N LYS A 768 27.26 -16.09 -5.84
CA LYS A 768 28.01 -16.15 -4.57
C LYS A 768 28.69 -17.53 -4.33
N MET A 769 29.99 -17.65 -4.64
CA MET A 769 30.70 -18.94 -4.57
C MET A 769 31.60 -19.09 -3.34
N SER A 770 31.35 -20.15 -2.56
CA SER A 770 32.19 -20.58 -1.44
C SER A 770 33.34 -21.51 -1.86
N LEU A 771 34.45 -21.43 -1.12
CA LEU A 771 35.64 -22.28 -1.20
C LEU A 771 35.41 -23.60 -0.43
N LYS A 772 34.55 -24.49 -0.96
CA LYS A 772 34.30 -25.83 -0.37
C LYS A 772 35.64 -26.56 -0.14
N LYS A 773 35.91 -26.97 1.11
CA LYS A 773 37.20 -27.56 1.55
C LYS A 773 38.44 -26.74 1.13
N GLY A 774 38.35 -25.40 1.19
CA GLY A 774 39.45 -24.47 0.89
C GLY A 774 39.81 -24.36 -0.61
N LYS A 775 38.96 -24.87 -1.52
CA LYS A 775 39.25 -24.91 -2.96
C LYS A 775 37.99 -24.64 -3.80
N ARG A 776 38.14 -23.96 -4.93
CA ARG A 776 37.07 -23.82 -5.94
C ARG A 776 37.67 -23.88 -7.35
N VAL A 777 36.84 -24.27 -8.30
CA VAL A 777 37.15 -24.24 -9.73
C VAL A 777 36.08 -23.42 -10.44
N VAL A 778 36.50 -22.53 -11.33
CA VAL A 778 35.65 -21.70 -12.20
C VAL A 778 36.02 -22.01 -13.66
N LYS A 779 35.02 -22.15 -14.54
CA LYS A 779 35.22 -22.30 -15.99
C LYS A 779 34.87 -20.98 -16.67
N LEU A 780 35.83 -20.38 -17.39
CA LEU A 780 35.61 -19.14 -18.15
C LEU A 780 35.72 -19.42 -19.65
N LYS A 781 34.60 -19.36 -20.40
CA LYS A 781 34.58 -19.51 -21.86
C LYS A 781 35.28 -18.31 -22.52
N TYR A 782 35.98 -18.52 -23.63
CA TYR A 782 36.59 -17.43 -24.40
C TYR A 782 36.53 -17.72 -25.91
N THR A 783 36.29 -16.68 -26.70
CA THR A 783 36.12 -16.76 -28.16
C THR A 783 37.40 -16.36 -28.91
N LYS A 784 37.94 -15.18 -28.60
CA LYS A 784 39.13 -14.60 -29.26
C LYS A 784 40.43 -15.13 -28.63
N LYS A 785 41.40 -15.54 -29.47
CA LYS A 785 42.77 -15.98 -29.10
C LYS A 785 43.77 -14.81 -29.15
N GLY A 786 45.00 -15.06 -28.70
CA GLY A 786 46.18 -14.20 -28.90
C GLY A 786 46.48 -13.24 -27.74
N TYR A 787 45.49 -12.94 -26.90
CA TYR A 787 45.61 -11.97 -25.81
C TYR A 787 46.24 -12.54 -24.55
N THR A 788 47.16 -11.80 -23.93
CA THR A 788 47.63 -12.07 -22.56
C THR A 788 46.71 -11.36 -21.56
N VAL A 789 46.05 -12.17 -20.73
CA VAL A 789 45.15 -11.73 -19.65
C VAL A 789 45.81 -12.03 -18.30
N CYS A 790 45.74 -11.08 -17.37
CA CYS A 790 46.24 -11.22 -16.01
C CYS A 790 45.06 -11.32 -15.05
N PHE A 791 45.10 -12.25 -14.09
CA PHE A 791 44.08 -12.41 -13.06
C PHE A 791 44.63 -12.16 -11.65
N LYS A 792 43.75 -11.78 -10.73
CA LYS A 792 43.94 -11.78 -9.27
C LYS A 792 42.69 -12.35 -8.59
N VAL A 793 42.87 -12.91 -7.40
CA VAL A 793 41.79 -13.30 -6.49
C VAL A 793 41.91 -12.49 -5.20
N ARG A 794 40.78 -12.09 -4.61
CA ARG A 794 40.69 -11.62 -3.22
C ARG A 794 39.75 -12.56 -2.48
N THR A 795 40.16 -13.13 -1.34
CA THR A 795 39.23 -13.91 -0.50
C THR A 795 38.54 -13.03 0.52
N TYR A 796 37.42 -13.49 1.06
CA TYR A 796 36.68 -12.80 2.13
C TYR A 796 35.86 -13.78 2.97
N ASP A 797 35.50 -13.34 4.18
CA ASP A 797 34.51 -13.97 5.04
C ASP A 797 33.27 -13.07 5.16
N MET A 798 32.15 -13.67 5.58
CA MET A 798 30.90 -12.97 5.90
C MET A 798 30.75 -12.92 7.42
N ILE A 799 30.59 -11.72 8.00
CA ILE A 799 30.38 -11.50 9.43
C ILE A 799 29.28 -10.44 9.57
N LYS A 800 28.19 -10.75 10.29
CA LYS A 800 26.99 -9.88 10.41
C LYS A 800 26.58 -9.27 9.06
N GLY A 801 26.31 -10.12 8.05
CA GLY A 801 25.95 -9.69 6.69
C GLY A 801 27.06 -9.04 5.84
N ARG A 802 28.08 -8.42 6.45
CA ARG A 802 29.13 -7.65 5.76
C ARG A 802 30.32 -8.51 5.34
N LYS A 803 31.02 -8.09 4.28
CA LYS A 803 32.24 -8.76 3.76
C LYS A 803 33.50 -8.32 4.51
N ARG A 804 34.12 -9.21 5.29
CA ARG A 804 35.49 -9.00 5.79
C ARG A 804 36.51 -9.52 4.76
N TYR A 805 37.08 -8.60 3.98
CA TYR A 805 38.06 -8.97 2.94
C TYR A 805 39.43 -9.38 3.52
N GLY A 806 40.00 -10.43 2.93
CA GLY A 806 41.37 -10.88 3.15
C GLY A 806 42.34 -10.46 2.05
N ALA A 807 43.50 -11.12 2.03
CA ALA A 807 44.61 -10.83 1.14
C ALA A 807 44.31 -11.13 -0.35
N TYR A 808 45.01 -10.41 -1.23
CA TYR A 808 45.04 -10.71 -2.66
C TYR A 808 46.03 -11.84 -2.99
N SER A 809 45.75 -12.58 -4.07
CA SER A 809 46.72 -13.48 -4.69
C SER A 809 47.83 -12.68 -5.39
N LYS A 810 49.00 -13.31 -5.61
CA LYS A 810 49.93 -12.82 -6.65
C LYS A 810 49.19 -12.73 -8.00
N GLU A 811 49.55 -11.74 -8.84
CA GLU A 811 49.05 -11.67 -10.22
C GLU A 811 49.51 -12.92 -10.99
N LYS A 812 48.61 -13.55 -11.75
CA LYS A 812 48.96 -14.68 -12.61
C LYS A 812 48.45 -14.48 -14.02
N ARG A 813 49.30 -14.75 -15.01
CA ARG A 813 49.09 -14.43 -16.43
C ARG A 813 48.77 -15.68 -17.22
N ILE A 814 47.96 -15.53 -18.27
CA ILE A 814 47.69 -16.57 -19.27
C ILE A 814 47.50 -15.92 -20.65
N LYS A 815 48.19 -16.44 -21.67
CA LYS A 815 47.95 -16.13 -23.09
C LYS A 815 46.81 -17.03 -23.58
N LEU A 816 45.72 -16.46 -24.12
CA LEU A 816 44.51 -17.18 -24.54
C LEU A 816 44.64 -17.83 -25.92
#